data_AF-A0A800AHQ7-F1
#
_entry.id   AF-A0A800AHQ7-F1
#
_cell.length_a   1.000
_cell.length_b   1.000
_cell.length_c   1.000
_cell.angle_alpha   90.00
_cell.angle_beta   90.00
_cell.angle_gamma   90.00
#
_symmetry.space_group_name_H-M   'P 1'
#
loop_
_entity.id
_entity.type
_entity.pdbx_description
1 polymer ?
#
loop_
_entity_poly.entity_id
_entity_poly.type
_entity_poly.pdbx_seq_one_letter_code
_entity_poly.pdbx_strand_id
1 'polypeptide(L)'
;MKLTKYNFTFGKPKAQTGADRSVAFGILFSILLFILLIRLLNPNSVMAAQVDLSQRAVEIREQIDIGSMRRDIARLTSLKTRVTGYEEAEDASKYIFDRFVEIGLQDVDSREFEITVPIDEGGTLTVLGEDGRELKSYKVQSIWPNLVRTSFVADGVKHKVLEGESLESIASAYQIDIQNILNDHRNSFLLKQQNDGRDNDGDGETDEAGEVAIVPGNKLFIPTGGLEGPLFYCGSGELSDFNGKDIGGFWYRVQPGDTLNSVAYRYRIGSSSIMDDVLNAHLLRTDDNIDNDEDGEVDEEGEMAPFSEITTWDDDGLDNDGDGIIDEIPGDNTDGIDNDRDNIIDESDEFVEASESEVFVPRSSIVLINFENSGTKWINATMIGASVVIFIEPKPSDTIRGEAENKFLTVPANIPRFWISREDAAELMAMLKRNSEVMVRITAKMTWQKRIGQNIRGFLEGNDPQLKEELVIIEAYYDSMSVVPALSPGADPTGGIATLLELARLFKKEEFRPGRSILFLATSGHFQGLAGMRAFMEGISQDSVRYMQDLRRDINRDLFEFQELSRKIVLAIDRGYLVDLPPSFFDNVDDISENLDSLATTLSDLGRTLNNINWLKNVRRDETEKRKKKGETVKKREKERFTPEEQERLNANLAKYKKDALQTTNFLREIVDRMANLQDYAISKSRRAEKDLIENIALPMARLDLWAIGRLIDSLKNGEIGATYSREYDSSPLQPVHLAQENEFGKRYEISVQPELKPDEQWVLDDVRKLNAVFHEWEISDRRKFVLQYSQYKLLDRHLTLREMDRIKRARSTLASAKQTIDKYAEDEQQLLKTAYDRYLLNAQKVRDDARLILAVLEQLDKDPRSEIFNTPSFKGDWGDFEETLRYYLSPDDLRNLKNARKQLMSEDKGIETLEREQMNIVNFALRNARREGERLNTLQKNASSPLSKKSPLYPPLGKGGLGRISREYTNEEKLALKHYLNDEEFNRAIEARTYLFAKFDEDRLIRSVLSRAKNDIPDLQSLLNEIDTLETSLDDEQKQLLRDNLTTLRNSRIRNIHKQIEKMSRFNREEMRRKIKRITQAI
;
A
#
# COMPACT_ATOMS: atom_id res chain seq x y z
N MET A 1 -40.57 -23.50 -15.00
CA MET A 1 -39.78 -22.82 -16.04
C MET A 1 -40.62 -22.65 -17.30
N LYS A 2 -41.19 -21.46 -17.53
CA LYS A 2 -41.61 -20.92 -18.85
C LYS A 2 -41.92 -19.44 -18.66
N LEU A 3 -40.99 -18.60 -19.13
CA LEU A 3 -41.10 -17.15 -19.24
C LEU A 3 -41.59 -16.82 -20.65
N THR A 4 -42.59 -15.95 -20.75
CA THR A 4 -42.93 -15.16 -21.94
C THR A 4 -43.45 -13.82 -21.42
N LYS A 5 -42.59 -12.78 -21.41
CA LYS A 5 -42.58 -11.64 -22.35
C LYS A 5 -43.94 -10.94 -22.48
N TYR A 6 -44.01 -9.65 -22.17
CA TYR A 6 -44.44 -8.62 -23.13
C TYR A 6 -44.11 -7.18 -22.67
N ASN A 7 -43.65 -6.40 -23.65
CA ASN A 7 -43.28 -4.99 -23.62
C ASN A 7 -44.49 -4.06 -23.44
N PHE A 8 -44.29 -2.87 -22.85
CA PHE A 8 -45.22 -1.75 -22.97
C PHE A 8 -44.62 -0.62 -23.81
N THR A 9 -45.27 -0.33 -24.93
CA THR A 9 -45.09 0.87 -25.77
C THR A 9 -46.03 1.98 -25.31
N PHE A 10 -45.51 3.21 -25.23
CA PHE A 10 -46.30 4.42 -24.98
C PHE A 10 -47.12 4.82 -26.22
N GLY A 11 -48.44 4.90 -26.07
CA GLY A 11 -49.36 5.56 -27.01
C GLY A 11 -49.97 6.81 -26.38
N LYS A 12 -49.94 7.94 -27.11
CA LYS A 12 -50.55 9.24 -26.73
C LYS A 12 -52.08 9.15 -26.60
N PRO A 13 -52.73 10.03 -25.80
CA PRO A 13 -54.15 9.93 -25.48
C PRO A 13 -55.04 10.60 -26.55
N LYS A 14 -56.23 10.03 -26.78
CA LYS A 14 -57.38 10.71 -27.39
C LYS A 14 -58.47 10.92 -26.34
N ALA A 15 -59.05 12.11 -26.35
CA ALA A 15 -60.10 12.61 -25.47
C ALA A 15 -61.51 12.15 -25.89
N GLN A 16 -62.49 12.43 -24.99
CA GLN A 16 -63.97 12.28 -25.04
C GLN A 16 -64.47 11.12 -24.16
N THR A 17 -65.46 11.23 -23.26
CA THR A 17 -66.51 12.21 -22.85
C THR A 17 -66.95 11.75 -21.44
N GLY A 18 -67.28 12.55 -20.42
CA GLY A 18 -68.26 13.63 -20.40
C GLY A 18 -69.57 13.27 -19.67
N ALA A 19 -69.62 12.29 -18.75
CA ALA A 19 -70.80 12.06 -17.89
C ALA A 19 -70.51 11.38 -16.52
N ASP A 20 -69.42 10.62 -16.35
CA ASP A 20 -69.09 9.95 -15.06
C ASP A 20 -68.29 10.80 -14.06
N ARG A 21 -68.02 12.07 -14.37
CA ARG A 21 -67.16 12.93 -13.54
C ARG A 21 -67.85 13.49 -12.30
N SER A 22 -69.17 13.64 -12.27
CA SER A 22 -69.88 14.28 -11.14
C SER A 22 -69.98 13.41 -9.89
N VAL A 23 -70.10 12.08 -10.04
CA VAL A 23 -70.14 11.15 -8.89
C VAL A 23 -68.73 10.91 -8.33
N ALA A 24 -67.72 10.81 -9.20
CA ALA A 24 -66.33 10.68 -8.78
C ALA A 24 -65.78 11.94 -8.10
N PHE A 25 -66.20 13.15 -8.53
CA PHE A 25 -65.78 14.40 -7.89
C PHE A 25 -66.40 14.58 -6.50
N GLY A 26 -67.65 14.16 -6.30
CA GLY A 26 -68.30 14.20 -4.98
C GLY A 26 -67.61 13.28 -3.96
N ILE A 27 -67.25 12.06 -4.38
CA ILE A 27 -66.55 11.09 -3.52
C ILE A 27 -65.11 11.55 -3.24
N LEU A 28 -64.39 12.08 -4.23
CA LEU A 28 -63.05 12.65 -4.00
C LEU A 28 -63.09 13.87 -3.08
N PHE A 29 -64.10 14.73 -3.21
CA PHE A 29 -64.26 15.92 -2.38
C PHE A 29 -64.60 15.55 -0.93
N SER A 30 -65.47 14.56 -0.70
CA SER A 30 -65.76 14.04 0.64
C SER A 30 -64.54 13.35 1.28
N ILE A 31 -63.73 12.63 0.50
CA ILE A 31 -62.47 12.03 1.00
C ILE A 31 -61.45 13.11 1.34
N LEU A 32 -61.31 14.16 0.51
CA LEU A 32 -60.45 15.29 0.81
C LEU A 32 -60.91 16.05 2.06
N LEU A 33 -62.21 16.26 2.23
CA LEU A 33 -62.78 16.93 3.40
C LEU A 33 -62.57 16.11 4.67
N PHE A 34 -62.65 14.77 4.57
CA PHE A 34 -62.39 13.85 5.67
C PHE A 34 -60.91 13.81 6.07
N ILE A 35 -60.00 13.85 5.09
CA ILE A 35 -58.55 13.97 5.32
C ILE A 35 -58.20 15.34 5.92
N LEU A 36 -58.89 16.41 5.52
CA LEU A 36 -58.73 17.75 6.08
C LEU A 36 -59.23 17.81 7.54
N LEU A 37 -60.35 17.15 7.86
CA LEU A 37 -60.87 17.06 9.23
C LEU A 37 -59.95 16.26 10.16
N ILE A 38 -59.32 15.18 9.67
CA ILE A 38 -58.31 14.40 10.42
C ILE A 38 -57.05 15.24 10.70
N ARG A 39 -56.68 16.15 9.79
CA ARG A 39 -55.58 17.11 9.99
C ARG A 39 -55.92 18.22 11.00
N LEU A 40 -57.18 18.65 11.07
CA LEU A 40 -57.64 19.68 12.02
C LEU A 40 -57.83 19.14 13.46
N LEU A 41 -58.05 17.83 13.63
CA LEU A 41 -58.21 17.19 14.94
C LEU A 41 -56.89 16.71 15.57
N ASN A 42 -55.73 16.95 14.93
CA ASN A 42 -54.40 16.66 15.45
C ASN A 42 -53.65 17.97 15.77
N PRO A 43 -53.70 18.50 17.00
CA PRO A 43 -53.13 19.80 17.34
C PRO A 43 -51.60 19.88 17.30
N ASN A 44 -50.89 18.80 16.97
CA ASN A 44 -49.43 18.79 16.89
C ASN A 44 -48.84 19.17 15.51
N SER A 45 -49.63 19.75 14.60
CA SER A 45 -49.14 20.04 13.25
C SER A 45 -49.40 21.46 12.74
N VAL A 46 -49.41 22.44 13.66
CA VAL A 46 -49.24 23.86 13.31
C VAL A 46 -48.45 24.56 14.42
N MET A 47 -47.14 24.31 14.47
CA MET A 47 -46.17 25.25 15.02
C MET A 47 -45.04 25.40 14.01
N ALA A 48 -44.57 26.62 13.88
CA ALA A 48 -43.72 27.12 12.82
C ALA A 48 -42.42 26.32 12.62
N ALA A 49 -41.89 26.46 11.42
CA ALA A 49 -40.59 26.00 10.97
C ALA A 49 -39.48 26.27 12.00
N GLN A 50 -39.12 25.23 12.73
CA GLN A 50 -37.80 25.03 13.27
C GLN A 50 -37.42 23.64 12.78
N VAL A 51 -36.46 23.57 11.84
CA VAL A 51 -35.91 22.31 11.35
C VAL A 51 -35.23 21.65 12.54
N ASP A 52 -35.97 20.80 13.26
CA ASP A 52 -35.42 19.99 14.32
C ASP A 52 -34.51 18.96 13.64
N LEU A 53 -33.20 19.21 13.72
CA LEU A 53 -32.16 18.30 13.26
C LEU A 53 -32.54 16.90 13.78
N SER A 54 -32.58 15.89 12.90
CA SER A 54 -32.86 14.51 13.33
C SER A 54 -32.01 14.21 14.56
N GLN A 55 -32.57 13.61 15.60
CA GLN A 55 -31.86 13.34 16.87
C GLN A 55 -30.44 12.78 16.67
N ARG A 56 -30.28 11.92 15.65
CA ARG A 56 -29.00 11.37 15.19
C ARG A 56 -27.98 12.41 14.70
N ALA A 57 -28.41 13.46 14.02
CA ALA A 57 -27.55 14.55 13.59
C ALA A 57 -27.06 15.39 14.79
N VAL A 58 -27.88 15.53 15.83
CA VAL A 58 -27.46 16.15 17.10
C VAL A 58 -26.42 15.27 17.80
N GLU A 59 -26.65 13.95 17.87
CA GLU A 59 -25.69 12.99 18.44
C GLU A 59 -24.35 12.98 17.68
N ILE A 60 -24.38 13.00 16.34
CA ILE A 60 -23.19 13.13 15.50
C ILE A 60 -22.44 14.42 15.83
N ARG A 61 -23.15 15.56 15.92
CA ARG A 61 -22.57 16.87 16.25
C ARG A 61 -21.85 16.85 17.60
N GLU A 62 -22.44 16.24 18.62
CA GLU A 62 -21.83 16.14 19.96
C GLU A 62 -20.60 15.21 19.99
N GLN A 63 -20.45 14.29 19.02
CA GLN A 63 -19.31 13.37 18.92
C GLN A 63 -18.16 13.87 18.02
N ILE A 64 -18.29 15.05 17.40
CA ILE A 64 -17.23 15.67 16.59
C ILE A 64 -16.04 16.03 17.49
N ASP A 65 -14.86 15.47 17.16
CA ASP A 65 -13.61 15.77 17.85
C ASP A 65 -12.87 16.93 17.17
N ILE A 66 -13.06 18.13 17.71
CA ILE A 66 -12.34 19.35 17.27
C ILE A 66 -10.82 19.19 17.45
N GLY A 67 -10.36 18.42 18.43
CA GLY A 67 -8.95 18.13 18.63
C GLY A 67 -8.36 17.34 17.46
N SER A 68 -9.09 16.35 16.94
CA SER A 68 -8.67 15.60 15.76
C SER A 68 -8.61 16.48 14.51
N MET A 69 -9.66 17.27 14.26
CA MET A 69 -9.66 18.20 13.11
C MET A 69 -8.51 19.21 13.20
N ARG A 70 -8.19 19.74 14.41
CA ARG A 70 -7.06 20.64 14.61
C ARG A 70 -5.72 19.98 14.29
N ARG A 71 -5.55 18.69 14.63
CA ARG A 71 -4.34 17.93 14.26
C ARG A 71 -4.23 17.76 12.76
N ASP A 72 -5.33 17.40 12.09
CA ASP A 72 -5.35 17.20 10.64
C ASP A 72 -5.06 18.52 9.91
N ILE A 73 -5.64 19.64 10.38
CA ILE A 73 -5.35 20.98 9.87
C ILE A 73 -3.87 21.33 10.10
N ALA A 74 -3.35 21.18 11.33
CA ALA A 74 -1.97 21.53 11.65
C ALA A 74 -0.95 20.72 10.83
N ARG A 75 -1.24 19.43 10.56
CA ARG A 75 -0.38 18.59 9.73
C ARG A 75 -0.38 19.07 8.28
N LEU A 76 -1.54 19.32 7.69
CA LEU A 76 -1.64 19.75 6.30
C LEU A 76 -1.10 21.16 6.08
N THR A 77 -1.28 22.07 7.04
CA THR A 77 -0.74 23.44 6.95
C THR A 77 0.75 23.55 7.29
N SER A 78 1.35 22.51 7.89
CA SER A 78 2.81 22.43 8.06
C SER A 78 3.58 22.27 6.75
N LEU A 79 2.89 21.83 5.69
CA LEU A 79 3.46 21.71 4.35
C LEU A 79 3.58 23.11 3.73
N LYS A 80 4.75 23.37 3.12
CA LYS A 80 5.07 24.68 2.54
C LYS A 80 4.12 25.08 1.42
N THR A 81 3.76 24.14 0.55
CA THR A 81 2.75 24.31 -0.48
C THR A 81 1.98 23.01 -0.68
N ARG A 82 0.69 23.11 -1.01
CA ARG A 82 -0.13 21.98 -1.46
C ARG A 82 -0.80 22.28 -2.80
N VAL A 83 -0.21 23.18 -3.59
CA VAL A 83 -0.61 23.38 -4.98
C VAL A 83 -0.32 22.09 -5.72
N THR A 84 -1.34 21.51 -6.37
CA THR A 84 -1.19 20.25 -7.09
C THR A 84 -0.07 20.33 -8.13
N GLY A 85 0.82 19.35 -8.12
CA GLY A 85 1.99 19.24 -8.99
C GLY A 85 3.31 19.67 -8.37
N TYR A 86 3.29 20.28 -7.19
CA TYR A 86 4.46 20.45 -6.32
C TYR A 86 4.74 19.17 -5.51
N GLU A 87 5.98 18.97 -5.11
CA GLU A 87 6.43 17.76 -4.40
C GLU A 87 5.70 17.58 -3.06
N GLU A 88 5.55 18.66 -2.29
CA GLU A 88 4.87 18.63 -0.99
C GLU A 88 3.35 18.38 -1.09
N ALA A 89 2.75 18.57 -2.27
CA ALA A 89 1.36 18.20 -2.50
C ALA A 89 1.17 16.68 -2.52
N GLU A 90 2.21 15.91 -2.89
CA GLU A 90 2.20 14.44 -2.85
C GLU A 90 2.12 13.93 -1.41
N ASP A 91 2.86 14.57 -0.49
CA ASP A 91 2.80 14.28 0.94
C ASP A 91 1.40 14.52 1.53
N ALA A 92 0.70 15.55 1.04
CA ALA A 92 -0.69 15.79 1.43
C ALA A 92 -1.61 14.65 0.98
N SER A 93 -1.50 14.18 -0.28
CA SER A 93 -2.24 13.01 -0.75
C SER A 93 -1.94 11.79 0.10
N LYS A 94 -0.66 11.49 0.33
CA LYS A 94 -0.25 10.32 1.10
C LYS A 94 -0.85 10.36 2.51
N TYR A 95 -0.81 11.51 3.16
CA TYR A 95 -1.42 11.69 4.48
C TYR A 95 -2.93 11.41 4.47
N ILE A 96 -3.68 11.92 3.47
CA ILE A 96 -5.12 11.65 3.36
C ILE A 96 -5.40 10.17 3.09
N PHE A 97 -4.61 9.52 2.23
CA PHE A 97 -4.71 8.10 1.95
C PHE A 97 -4.50 7.27 3.22
N ASP A 98 -3.43 7.54 3.96
CA ASP A 98 -3.11 6.86 5.22
C ASP A 98 -4.23 7.07 6.26
N ARG A 99 -4.82 8.27 6.33
CA ARG A 99 -5.96 8.54 7.22
C ARG A 99 -7.21 7.75 6.84
N PHE A 100 -7.54 7.61 5.55
CA PHE A 100 -8.65 6.76 5.11
C PHE A 100 -8.44 5.28 5.46
N VAL A 101 -7.20 4.80 5.34
CA VAL A 101 -6.83 3.43 5.74
C VAL A 101 -6.93 3.27 7.26
N GLU A 102 -6.41 4.22 8.04
CA GLU A 102 -6.46 4.21 9.51
C GLU A 102 -7.91 4.21 10.03
N ILE A 103 -8.81 4.95 9.38
CA ILE A 103 -10.24 4.95 9.68
C ILE A 103 -10.88 3.58 9.38
N GLY A 104 -10.30 2.78 8.49
CA GLY A 104 -10.81 1.46 8.11
C GLY A 104 -11.92 1.51 7.05
N LEU A 105 -11.83 2.47 6.11
CA LEU A 105 -12.67 2.49 4.91
C LEU A 105 -12.31 1.29 3.98
N GLN A 106 -13.26 0.86 3.16
CA GLN A 106 -13.09 -0.20 2.16
C GLN A 106 -12.60 0.42 0.84
N ASP A 107 -11.95 -0.38 -0.02
CA ASP A 107 -11.54 0.02 -1.37
C ASP A 107 -10.83 1.39 -1.44
N VAL A 108 -9.94 1.66 -0.47
CA VAL A 108 -9.16 2.90 -0.46
C VAL A 108 -8.17 2.89 -1.62
N ASP A 109 -8.27 3.90 -2.48
CA ASP A 109 -7.58 3.95 -3.77
C ASP A 109 -7.14 5.38 -4.11
N SER A 110 -6.03 5.52 -4.82
CA SER A 110 -5.51 6.79 -5.32
C SER A 110 -5.51 6.77 -6.85
N ARG A 111 -6.16 7.75 -7.46
CA ARG A 111 -6.25 7.90 -8.92
C ARG A 111 -5.48 9.11 -9.39
N GLU A 112 -4.47 8.85 -10.20
CA GLU A 112 -3.64 9.87 -10.82
C GLU A 112 -4.31 10.51 -12.03
N PHE A 113 -4.03 11.80 -12.25
CA PHE A 113 -4.42 12.53 -13.45
C PHE A 113 -3.35 13.55 -13.84
N GLU A 114 -3.18 13.80 -15.14
CA GLU A 114 -2.22 14.80 -15.62
C GLU A 114 -2.79 16.21 -15.50
N ILE A 115 -1.95 17.15 -15.06
CA ILE A 115 -2.28 18.57 -14.96
C ILE A 115 -1.07 19.43 -15.35
N THR A 116 -1.32 20.57 -16.00
CA THR A 116 -0.26 21.53 -16.34
C THR A 116 -0.23 22.64 -15.29
N VAL A 117 0.93 22.81 -14.65
CA VAL A 117 1.10 23.63 -13.44
C VAL A 117 2.29 24.57 -13.64
N PRO A 118 2.22 25.83 -13.17
CA PRO A 118 3.38 26.70 -13.17
C PRO A 118 4.30 26.33 -12.01
N ILE A 119 5.50 25.88 -12.33
CA ILE A 119 6.51 25.51 -11.34
C ILE A 119 7.48 26.68 -11.19
N ASP A 120 7.53 27.23 -9.99
CA ASP A 120 8.50 28.24 -9.57
C ASP A 120 9.84 27.55 -9.26
N GLU A 121 10.86 27.83 -10.08
CA GLU A 121 12.25 27.37 -9.85
C GLU A 121 12.99 28.33 -8.89
N GLY A 122 12.32 29.38 -8.42
CA GLY A 122 12.86 30.41 -7.55
C GLY A 122 13.51 31.55 -8.32
N GLY A 123 13.77 32.65 -7.62
CA GLY A 123 14.50 33.78 -8.16
C GLY A 123 15.40 34.46 -7.13
N THR A 124 16.33 35.26 -7.64
CA THR A 124 17.25 36.08 -6.87
C THR A 124 17.26 37.51 -7.37
N LEU A 125 17.23 38.45 -6.44
CA LEU A 125 17.43 39.87 -6.68
C LEU A 125 18.78 40.28 -6.08
N THR A 126 19.75 40.60 -6.91
CA THR A 126 21.11 40.96 -6.51
C THR A 126 21.34 42.46 -6.67
N VAL A 127 21.84 43.11 -5.64
CA VAL A 127 22.25 44.52 -5.67
C VAL A 127 23.66 44.63 -6.25
N LEU A 128 23.84 45.50 -7.23
CA LEU A 128 25.10 45.75 -7.92
C LEU A 128 25.75 47.04 -7.39
N GLY A 129 27.07 47.02 -7.23
CA GLY A 129 27.86 48.22 -6.98
C GLY A 129 28.22 48.97 -8.27
N GLU A 130 28.79 50.18 -8.15
CA GLU A 130 29.22 51.00 -9.30
C GLU A 130 30.21 50.27 -10.23
N ASP A 131 31.05 49.38 -9.68
CA ASP A 131 31.99 48.53 -10.42
C ASP A 131 31.34 47.27 -11.06
N GLY A 132 30.01 47.13 -10.99
CA GLY A 132 29.28 45.94 -11.46
C GLY A 132 29.42 44.69 -10.57
N ARG A 133 30.07 44.80 -9.40
CA ARG A 133 30.22 43.69 -8.44
C ARG A 133 28.94 43.45 -7.64
N GLU A 134 28.64 42.18 -7.38
CA GLU A 134 27.51 41.78 -6.55
C GLU A 134 27.76 42.12 -5.07
N LEU A 135 26.91 42.97 -4.48
CA LEU A 135 27.04 43.39 -3.09
C LEU A 135 26.27 42.46 -2.15
N LYS A 136 25.01 42.17 -2.50
CA LYS A 136 24.10 41.35 -1.69
C LYS A 136 22.98 40.79 -2.55
N SER A 137 22.52 39.58 -2.25
CA SER A 137 21.42 38.91 -2.94
C SER A 137 20.27 38.59 -2.00
N TYR A 138 19.06 38.78 -2.50
CA TYR A 138 17.79 38.53 -1.82
C TYR A 138 16.99 37.47 -2.57
N LYS A 139 16.26 36.65 -1.83
CA LYS A 139 15.41 35.63 -2.43
C LYS A 139 14.08 36.26 -2.86
N VAL A 140 13.70 36.02 -4.12
CA VAL A 140 12.40 36.41 -4.63
C VAL A 140 11.65 35.18 -5.14
N GLN A 141 10.33 35.24 -5.09
CA GLN A 141 9.47 34.14 -5.53
C GLN A 141 8.53 34.61 -6.62
N SER A 142 8.24 33.73 -7.57
CA SER A 142 7.38 34.05 -8.69
C SER A 142 5.92 34.08 -8.23
N ILE A 143 5.19 35.13 -8.59
CA ILE A 143 3.73 35.19 -8.44
C ILE A 143 3.07 34.35 -9.52
N TRP A 144 1.85 33.87 -9.24
CA TRP A 144 1.04 33.10 -10.17
C TRP A 144 0.93 33.77 -11.56
N PRO A 145 0.95 32.99 -12.65
CA PRO A 145 0.91 33.51 -14.02
C PRO A 145 -0.29 34.41 -14.35
N ASN A 146 -0.07 35.33 -15.29
CA ASN A 146 -1.13 36.05 -16.01
C ASN A 146 -1.72 35.14 -17.08
N LEU A 147 -2.79 34.42 -16.74
CA LEU A 147 -3.32 33.32 -17.56
C LEU A 147 -2.24 32.32 -17.95
N VAL A 148 -1.70 32.43 -19.17
CA VAL A 148 -0.66 31.54 -19.72
C VAL A 148 0.74 32.16 -19.67
N ARG A 149 0.89 33.45 -19.37
CA ARG A 149 2.20 34.12 -19.24
C ARG A 149 2.73 33.98 -17.83
N THR A 150 3.81 33.21 -17.67
CA THR A 150 4.49 33.01 -16.38
C THR A 150 5.30 34.26 -16.00
N SER A 151 5.55 34.43 -14.70
CA SER A 151 6.54 35.38 -14.22
C SER A 151 7.94 34.84 -14.55
N PHE A 152 8.44 35.18 -15.73
CA PHE A 152 9.73 34.76 -16.25
C PHE A 152 10.57 35.99 -16.57
N VAL A 153 11.83 35.99 -16.13
CA VAL A 153 12.82 37.00 -16.55
C VAL A 153 13.68 36.37 -17.63
N ALA A 154 13.83 37.04 -18.77
CA ALA A 154 14.72 36.58 -19.82
C ALA A 154 16.16 36.49 -19.30
N ASP A 155 16.79 35.34 -19.52
CA ASP A 155 18.18 35.07 -19.12
C ASP A 155 19.17 35.30 -20.27
N GLY A 156 18.68 35.80 -21.40
CA GLY A 156 19.48 36.19 -22.55
C GLY A 156 18.68 36.47 -23.81
N VAL A 157 19.37 36.92 -24.84
CA VAL A 157 18.83 37.37 -26.13
C VAL A 157 19.27 36.41 -27.23
N LYS A 158 18.41 36.12 -28.21
CA LYS A 158 18.80 35.37 -29.41
C LYS A 158 19.25 36.33 -30.49
N HIS A 159 20.55 36.37 -30.75
CA HIS A 159 21.15 37.19 -31.80
C HIS A 159 21.29 36.37 -33.10
N LYS A 160 21.00 36.99 -34.25
CA LYS A 160 21.19 36.36 -35.57
C LYS A 160 22.45 36.94 -36.18
N VAL A 161 23.45 36.08 -36.40
CA VAL A 161 24.76 36.50 -36.92
C VAL A 161 24.61 37.08 -38.33
N LEU A 162 25.12 38.28 -38.56
CA LEU A 162 25.13 38.96 -39.85
C LEU A 162 26.43 38.66 -40.63
N GLU A 163 26.44 39.03 -41.91
CA GLU A 163 27.61 38.81 -42.78
C GLU A 163 28.79 39.69 -42.34
N GLY A 164 29.93 39.07 -41.99
CA GLY A 164 31.13 39.78 -41.54
C GLY A 164 31.25 40.03 -40.02
N GLU A 165 30.28 39.62 -39.21
CA GLU A 165 30.39 39.71 -37.74
C GLU A 165 31.32 38.63 -37.17
N SER A 166 32.16 39.01 -36.20
CA SER A 166 32.97 38.09 -35.39
C SER A 166 32.37 37.91 -33.98
N LEU A 167 32.74 36.84 -33.28
CA LEU A 167 32.25 36.58 -31.93
C LEU A 167 32.69 37.68 -30.95
N GLU A 168 33.89 38.24 -31.14
CA GLU A 168 34.43 39.37 -30.38
C GLU A 168 33.61 40.63 -30.61
N SER A 169 33.20 40.89 -31.86
CA SER A 169 32.36 42.01 -32.23
C SER A 169 31.00 41.93 -31.53
N ILE A 170 30.36 40.76 -31.57
CA ILE A 170 29.06 40.52 -30.92
C ILE A 170 29.19 40.64 -29.39
N ALA A 171 30.21 40.03 -28.80
CA ALA A 171 30.44 40.09 -27.35
C ALA A 171 30.66 41.53 -26.86
N SER A 172 31.44 42.31 -27.62
CA SER A 172 31.69 43.73 -27.33
C SER A 172 30.42 44.57 -27.46
N ALA A 173 29.59 44.30 -28.47
CA ALA A 173 28.33 45.03 -28.69
C ALA A 173 27.32 44.86 -27.54
N TYR A 174 27.23 43.65 -26.97
CA TYR A 174 26.36 43.37 -25.81
C TYR A 174 27.03 43.62 -24.44
N GLN A 175 28.29 44.05 -24.42
CA GLN A 175 29.10 44.24 -23.21
C GLN A 175 29.20 42.97 -22.33
N ILE A 176 29.41 41.82 -22.96
CA ILE A 176 29.51 40.51 -22.29
C ILE A 176 30.87 39.88 -22.62
N ASP A 177 31.48 39.22 -21.63
CA ASP A 177 32.69 38.42 -21.86
C ASP A 177 32.41 37.25 -22.82
N ILE A 178 33.26 37.09 -23.83
CA ILE A 178 33.23 36.01 -24.83
C ILE A 178 33.13 34.64 -24.13
N GLN A 179 33.81 34.46 -23.00
CA GLN A 179 33.78 33.20 -22.25
C GLN A 179 32.39 32.86 -21.71
N ASN A 180 31.56 33.84 -21.38
CA ASN A 180 30.18 33.59 -20.93
C ASN A 180 29.30 33.08 -22.08
N ILE A 181 29.54 33.56 -23.31
CA ILE A 181 28.84 33.10 -24.51
C ILE A 181 29.26 31.67 -24.86
N LEU A 182 30.57 31.38 -24.82
CA LEU A 182 31.11 30.04 -25.13
C LEU A 182 30.65 28.97 -24.13
N ASN A 183 30.63 29.30 -22.83
CA ASN A 183 30.30 28.34 -21.77
C ASN A 183 28.79 28.08 -21.59
N ASP A 184 27.89 28.82 -22.25
CA ASP A 184 26.45 28.56 -22.14
C ASP A 184 26.07 27.26 -22.87
N HIS A 185 25.34 26.39 -22.18
CA HIS A 185 24.85 25.11 -22.72
C HIS A 185 24.09 25.22 -24.05
N ARG A 186 23.38 26.33 -24.30
CA ARG A 186 22.64 26.59 -25.55
C ARG A 186 23.58 26.85 -26.74
N ASN A 187 24.80 27.29 -26.45
CA ASN A 187 25.85 27.52 -27.43
C ASN A 187 26.87 26.37 -27.48
N SER A 188 26.55 25.20 -26.91
CA SER A 188 27.45 24.04 -26.89
C SER A 188 27.91 23.54 -28.27
N PHE A 189 27.29 24.00 -29.37
CA PHE A 189 27.78 23.75 -30.72
C PHE A 189 29.10 24.47 -31.03
N LEU A 190 29.34 25.64 -30.43
CA LEU A 190 30.59 26.38 -30.53
C LEU A 190 31.71 25.64 -29.80
N LEU A 191 31.45 25.16 -28.58
CA LEU A 191 32.43 24.41 -27.79
C LEU A 191 32.86 23.07 -28.43
N LYS A 192 32.03 22.52 -29.33
CA LYS A 192 32.34 21.31 -30.09
C LYS A 192 33.25 21.54 -31.28
N GLN A 193 33.30 22.77 -31.82
CA GLN A 193 34.19 23.13 -32.93
C GLN A 193 35.65 23.13 -32.47
N GLN A 194 35.93 23.56 -31.24
CA GLN A 194 37.26 23.58 -30.64
C GLN A 194 38.00 22.23 -30.55
N ASN A 195 37.35 21.10 -30.85
CA ASN A 195 37.96 19.77 -30.81
C ASN A 195 37.46 18.87 -31.97
N ASP A 196 37.06 19.46 -33.10
CA ASP A 196 36.52 18.71 -34.24
C ASP A 196 37.54 18.36 -35.33
N GLY A 197 38.81 18.69 -35.11
CA GLY A 197 39.94 18.40 -35.99
C GLY A 197 39.92 19.21 -37.29
N ARG A 198 39.26 20.36 -37.29
CA ARG A 198 39.19 21.31 -38.41
C ARG A 198 39.86 22.62 -38.00
N ASP A 199 40.04 23.47 -38.99
CA ASP A 199 40.45 24.87 -38.86
C ASP A 199 39.18 25.69 -39.17
N ASN A 200 38.44 26.01 -38.12
CA ASN A 200 37.09 26.53 -38.20
C ASN A 200 37.08 28.04 -38.48
N ASP A 201 38.03 28.81 -37.92
CA ASP A 201 38.19 30.25 -38.17
C ASP A 201 39.14 30.58 -39.35
N GLY A 202 39.82 29.58 -39.91
CA GLY A 202 40.57 29.69 -41.17
C GLY A 202 41.95 30.31 -41.00
N ASP A 203 42.52 30.26 -39.80
CA ASP A 203 43.80 30.86 -39.46
C ASP A 203 45.01 29.94 -39.71
N GLY A 204 44.75 28.68 -40.06
CA GLY A 204 45.73 27.66 -40.40
C GLY A 204 46.18 26.77 -39.23
N GLU A 205 45.67 26.98 -38.02
CA GLU A 205 45.83 26.09 -36.88
C GLU A 205 44.56 25.24 -36.66
N THR A 206 44.67 24.10 -35.96
CA THR A 206 43.53 23.18 -35.75
C THR A 206 43.39 22.82 -34.28
N ASP A 207 42.16 22.79 -33.79
CA ASP A 207 41.77 22.57 -32.40
C ASP A 207 42.42 23.57 -31.40
N GLU A 208 42.46 24.86 -31.74
CA GLU A 208 42.93 25.91 -30.81
C GLU A 208 41.86 26.29 -29.76
N ALA A 209 42.33 26.65 -28.55
CA ALA A 209 41.48 27.17 -27.49
C ALA A 209 40.88 28.55 -27.85
N GLY A 210 39.66 28.54 -28.40
CA GLY A 210 38.98 29.76 -28.88
C GLY A 210 38.58 29.69 -30.35
N GLU A 211 38.95 28.60 -31.05
CA GLU A 211 38.62 28.36 -32.46
C GLU A 211 37.12 28.08 -32.63
N VAL A 212 36.38 29.08 -33.09
CA VAL A 212 34.92 29.00 -33.29
C VAL A 212 34.48 29.78 -34.53
N ALA A 213 33.84 29.07 -35.47
CA ALA A 213 33.26 29.65 -36.67
C ALA A 213 31.79 30.01 -36.45
N ILE A 214 31.48 31.30 -36.47
CA ILE A 214 30.09 31.75 -36.59
C ILE A 214 29.74 31.94 -38.07
N VAL A 215 28.68 31.26 -38.51
CA VAL A 215 28.20 31.34 -39.89
C VAL A 215 27.07 32.36 -39.97
N PRO A 216 27.11 33.30 -40.94
CA PRO A 216 26.02 34.23 -41.17
C PRO A 216 24.66 33.52 -41.29
N GLY A 217 23.65 34.06 -40.61
CA GLY A 217 22.30 33.51 -40.51
C GLY A 217 22.06 32.56 -39.33
N ASN A 218 23.11 32.05 -38.67
CA ASN A 218 22.94 31.24 -37.47
C ASN A 218 22.44 32.07 -36.27
N LYS A 219 21.72 31.42 -35.35
CA LYS A 219 21.22 32.04 -34.12
C LYS A 219 22.14 31.71 -32.96
N LEU A 220 22.75 32.73 -32.37
CA LEU A 220 23.57 32.66 -31.18
C LEU A 220 22.75 33.09 -29.96
N PHE A 221 22.88 32.39 -28.84
CA PHE A 221 22.26 32.82 -27.59
C PHE A 221 23.24 33.68 -26.79
N ILE A 222 22.85 34.90 -26.43
CA ILE A 222 23.68 35.82 -25.66
C ILE A 222 23.18 35.82 -24.22
N PRO A 223 23.90 35.21 -23.26
CA PRO A 223 23.46 35.14 -21.86
C PRO A 223 23.63 36.49 -21.18
N THR A 224 22.52 37.21 -20.96
CA THR A 224 22.53 38.51 -20.26
C THR A 224 22.59 38.35 -18.74
N GLY A 225 22.43 37.12 -18.24
CA GLY A 225 22.51 36.82 -16.80
C GLY A 225 21.31 37.29 -15.98
N GLY A 226 20.25 37.78 -16.63
CA GLY A 226 19.03 38.31 -16.00
C GLY A 226 18.64 39.68 -16.53
N LEU A 227 17.70 40.33 -15.85
CA LEU A 227 17.31 41.71 -16.12
C LEU A 227 18.01 42.63 -15.14
N GLU A 228 18.73 43.62 -15.66
CA GLU A 228 19.42 44.64 -14.88
C GLU A 228 18.70 45.98 -15.01
N GLY A 229 18.56 46.68 -13.89
CA GLY A 229 17.80 47.93 -13.86
C GLY A 229 17.91 48.70 -12.56
N PRO A 230 17.59 50.00 -12.57
CA PRO A 230 17.42 50.77 -11.34
C PRO A 230 16.18 50.27 -10.57
N LEU A 231 16.31 50.20 -9.24
CA LEU A 231 15.24 49.84 -8.33
C LEU A 231 14.51 51.09 -7.81
N PHE A 232 13.20 51.15 -7.99
CA PHE A 232 12.36 52.25 -7.46
C PHE A 232 11.34 51.76 -6.45
N TYR A 233 11.17 52.47 -5.34
CA TYR A 233 10.07 52.23 -4.41
C TYR A 233 8.85 53.08 -4.79
N CYS A 234 7.72 52.46 -5.09
CA CYS A 234 6.54 53.12 -5.67
C CYS A 234 5.28 52.97 -4.80
N GLY A 235 5.44 52.89 -3.47
CA GLY A 235 4.32 52.96 -2.53
C GLY A 235 3.23 51.93 -2.83
N SER A 236 2.01 52.41 -3.13
CA SER A 236 0.85 51.56 -3.46
C SER A 236 0.60 51.44 -4.97
N GLY A 237 1.41 52.12 -5.79
CA GLY A 237 1.25 52.21 -7.24
C GLY A 237 0.27 53.30 -7.68
N GLU A 238 0.02 54.32 -6.86
CA GLU A 238 -0.72 55.50 -7.32
C GLU A 238 0.10 56.32 -8.31
N LEU A 239 -0.53 57.02 -9.25
CA LEU A 239 0.20 57.79 -10.27
C LEU A 239 1.17 58.81 -9.65
N SER A 240 0.77 59.42 -8.52
CA SER A 240 1.63 60.33 -7.75
C SER A 240 2.87 59.67 -7.14
N ASP A 241 2.86 58.35 -6.93
CA ASP A 241 4.02 57.62 -6.40
C ASP A 241 5.16 57.53 -7.43
N PHE A 242 4.89 57.83 -8.70
CA PHE A 242 5.85 57.76 -9.82
C PHE A 242 6.43 59.12 -10.22
N ASN A 243 5.90 60.23 -9.69
CA ASN A 243 6.38 61.57 -10.04
C ASN A 243 7.88 61.73 -9.71
N GLY A 244 8.66 62.24 -10.68
CA GLY A 244 10.10 62.46 -10.54
C GLY A 244 10.94 61.17 -10.52
N LYS A 245 10.44 60.07 -11.12
CA LYS A 245 11.17 58.80 -11.26
C LYS A 245 11.18 58.35 -12.71
N ASP A 246 12.36 58.12 -13.25
CA ASP A 246 12.56 57.71 -14.65
C ASP A 246 12.36 56.19 -14.80
N ILE A 247 11.09 55.80 -14.90
CA ILE A 247 10.69 54.39 -14.92
C ILE A 247 10.64 53.83 -16.34
N GLY A 248 10.23 54.62 -17.33
CA GLY A 248 10.02 54.13 -18.70
C GLY A 248 11.29 54.01 -19.53
N GLY A 249 12.29 54.84 -19.24
CA GLY A 249 13.49 54.96 -20.05
C GLY A 249 14.16 56.31 -19.84
N PHE A 250 15.04 56.66 -20.76
CA PHE A 250 15.72 57.94 -20.79
C PHE A 250 15.97 58.35 -22.23
N TRP A 251 16.10 59.65 -22.47
CA TRP A 251 16.48 60.21 -23.76
C TRP A 251 17.99 60.02 -23.98
N TYR A 252 18.35 59.40 -25.12
CA TYR A 252 19.73 59.13 -25.51
C TYR A 252 20.08 59.98 -26.73
N ARG A 253 21.09 60.83 -26.58
CA ARG A 253 21.65 61.61 -27.69
C ARG A 253 22.54 60.74 -28.56
N VAL A 254 22.14 60.57 -29.83
CA VAL A 254 22.86 59.75 -30.81
C VAL A 254 24.26 60.32 -31.05
N GLN A 255 25.28 59.46 -31.06
CA GLN A 255 26.67 59.86 -31.30
C GLN A 255 27.11 59.54 -32.74
N PRO A 256 28.07 60.27 -33.32
CA PRO A 256 28.59 59.97 -34.66
C PRO A 256 29.12 58.53 -34.77
N GLY A 257 28.51 57.73 -35.65
CA GLY A 257 28.83 56.32 -35.86
C GLY A 257 27.99 55.32 -35.05
N ASP A 258 27.07 55.80 -34.20
CA ASP A 258 26.04 54.94 -33.62
C ASP A 258 25.10 54.44 -34.74
N THR A 259 24.73 53.18 -34.65
CA THR A 259 23.62 52.57 -35.40
C THR A 259 22.51 52.17 -34.44
N LEU A 260 21.26 52.09 -34.92
CA LEU A 260 20.12 51.63 -34.14
C LEU A 260 20.41 50.31 -33.41
N ASN A 261 20.99 49.34 -34.12
CA ASN A 261 21.38 48.05 -33.55
C ASN A 261 22.46 48.19 -32.47
N SER A 262 23.48 49.02 -32.69
CA SER A 262 24.55 49.21 -31.70
C SER A 262 24.05 49.84 -30.39
N VAL A 263 23.10 50.78 -30.46
CA VAL A 263 22.48 51.40 -29.28
C VAL A 263 21.57 50.41 -28.57
N ALA A 264 20.74 49.68 -29.32
CA ALA A 264 19.88 48.63 -28.76
C ALA A 264 20.70 47.54 -28.04
N TYR A 265 21.81 47.08 -28.63
CA TYR A 265 22.68 46.06 -28.04
C TYR A 265 23.37 46.56 -26.77
N ARG A 266 23.84 47.81 -26.77
CA ARG A 266 24.48 48.46 -25.61
C ARG A 266 23.59 48.46 -24.38
N TYR A 267 22.29 48.73 -24.57
CA TYR A 267 21.30 48.75 -23.50
C TYR A 267 20.52 47.44 -23.34
N ARG A 268 20.94 46.39 -24.07
CA ARG A 268 20.39 45.02 -24.02
C ARG A 268 18.88 44.96 -24.32
N ILE A 269 18.41 45.80 -25.23
CA ILE A 269 17.05 45.81 -25.76
C ILE A 269 17.04 45.41 -27.25
N GLY A 270 15.86 45.12 -27.80
CA GLY A 270 15.72 44.89 -29.25
C GLY A 270 15.65 46.21 -30.01
N SER A 271 16.16 46.26 -31.23
CA SER A 271 16.02 47.44 -32.11
C SER A 271 14.55 47.82 -32.34
N SER A 272 13.67 46.83 -32.53
CA SER A 272 12.22 47.05 -32.62
C SER A 272 11.61 47.70 -31.38
N SER A 273 12.22 47.55 -30.19
CA SER A 273 11.71 48.23 -28.98
C SER A 273 11.97 49.73 -28.99
N ILE A 274 12.93 50.21 -29.79
CA ILE A 274 13.17 51.63 -30.01
C ILE A 274 12.26 52.13 -31.14
N MET A 275 12.15 51.39 -32.25
CA MET A 275 11.34 51.78 -33.41
C MET A 275 9.83 51.81 -33.14
N ASP A 276 9.30 50.82 -32.42
CA ASP A 276 7.86 50.72 -32.12
C ASP A 276 7.40 51.64 -30.97
N ASP A 277 8.30 52.44 -30.38
CA ASP A 277 7.95 53.30 -29.24
C ASP A 277 7.29 54.59 -29.71
N VAL A 278 6.15 54.94 -29.11
CA VAL A 278 5.42 56.18 -29.40
C VAL A 278 6.25 57.41 -29.04
N LEU A 279 7.16 57.28 -28.07
CA LEU A 279 8.08 58.36 -27.70
C LEU A 279 9.17 58.62 -28.74
N ASN A 280 9.31 57.76 -29.76
CA ASN A 280 10.21 57.98 -30.89
C ASN A 280 9.46 58.32 -32.19
N ALA A 281 8.19 58.70 -32.09
CA ALA A 281 7.36 58.97 -33.27
C ALA A 281 7.87 60.16 -34.10
N HIS A 282 8.58 61.10 -33.49
CA HIS A 282 9.21 62.25 -34.14
C HIS A 282 10.31 61.85 -35.15
N LEU A 283 10.86 60.64 -35.03
CA LEU A 283 11.92 60.13 -35.91
C LEU A 283 11.39 59.29 -37.08
N LEU A 284 10.08 59.07 -37.17
CA LEU A 284 9.47 58.19 -38.17
C LEU A 284 9.27 58.93 -39.51
N ARG A 285 9.66 58.30 -40.62
CA ARG A 285 9.50 58.86 -41.98
C ARG A 285 8.69 57.94 -42.86
N THR A 286 7.36 58.06 -42.79
CA THR A 286 6.41 57.15 -43.47
C THR A 286 5.97 57.57 -44.89
N ASP A 287 6.59 58.57 -45.51
CA ASP A 287 6.17 59.09 -46.84
C ASP A 287 7.31 59.85 -47.57
N ASP A 288 8.58 59.46 -47.38
CA ASP A 288 9.74 60.11 -48.02
C ASP A 288 10.24 59.38 -49.28
N ASN A 289 9.67 58.21 -49.56
CA ASN A 289 9.93 57.36 -50.71
C ASN A 289 11.37 56.81 -50.72
N ILE A 290 11.99 56.73 -49.53
CA ILE A 290 13.31 56.15 -49.23
C ILE A 290 13.06 54.83 -48.47
N ASP A 291 13.95 53.85 -48.70
CA ASP A 291 13.99 52.59 -47.96
C ASP A 291 15.02 52.78 -46.84
N ASN A 292 14.55 53.13 -45.64
CA ASN A 292 15.43 53.59 -44.56
C ASN A 292 16.16 52.44 -43.85
N ASP A 293 15.71 51.19 -44.01
CA ASP A 293 16.32 50.00 -43.40
C ASP A 293 16.90 48.99 -44.41
N GLU A 294 16.87 49.32 -45.70
CA GLU A 294 17.41 48.58 -46.85
C GLU A 294 16.79 47.19 -47.06
N ASP A 295 15.52 47.00 -46.67
CA ASP A 295 14.83 45.72 -46.78
C ASP A 295 14.16 45.48 -48.17
N GLY A 296 14.09 46.54 -48.98
CA GLY A 296 13.53 46.56 -50.33
C GLY A 296 12.08 46.99 -50.43
N GLU A 297 11.41 47.29 -49.32
CA GLU A 297 10.16 48.04 -49.24
C GLU A 297 10.49 49.52 -48.94
N VAL A 298 9.64 50.45 -49.41
CA VAL A 298 9.81 51.89 -49.18
C VAL A 298 8.58 52.37 -48.42
N ASP A 299 8.76 53.32 -47.49
CA ASP A 299 7.68 53.90 -46.70
C ASP A 299 6.91 52.86 -45.83
N GLU A 300 7.61 51.92 -45.19
CA GLU A 300 6.99 51.00 -44.23
C GLU A 300 6.56 51.73 -42.94
N GLU A 301 5.40 51.34 -42.40
CA GLU A 301 4.88 51.83 -41.12
C GLU A 301 5.82 51.41 -39.98
N GLY A 302 6.65 52.35 -39.49
CA GLY A 302 7.62 52.11 -38.42
C GLY A 302 9.10 52.34 -38.81
N GLU A 303 9.38 52.77 -40.04
CA GLU A 303 10.74 53.14 -40.46
C GLU A 303 11.22 54.45 -39.79
N MET A 304 12.41 54.39 -39.20
CA MET A 304 13.08 55.50 -38.52
C MET A 304 14.24 56.03 -39.37
N ALA A 305 14.48 57.35 -39.33
CA ALA A 305 15.62 57.93 -40.02
C ALA A 305 16.97 57.29 -39.58
N PRO A 306 17.95 57.14 -40.49
CA PRO A 306 19.25 56.59 -40.14
C PRO A 306 19.91 57.43 -39.04
N PHE A 307 20.50 56.78 -38.04
CA PHE A 307 21.15 57.45 -36.91
C PHE A 307 22.26 58.43 -37.34
N SER A 308 22.88 58.21 -38.51
CA SER A 308 23.85 59.13 -39.10
C SER A 308 23.26 60.47 -39.56
N GLU A 309 21.96 60.49 -39.86
CA GLU A 309 21.21 61.70 -40.22
C GLU A 309 20.70 62.41 -38.95
N ILE A 310 20.13 61.65 -38.02
CA ILE A 310 19.64 62.16 -36.72
C ILE A 310 20.74 62.91 -35.97
N THR A 311 22.00 62.47 -36.06
CA THR A 311 23.14 63.17 -35.42
C THR A 311 23.39 64.59 -35.90
N THR A 312 22.78 65.04 -36.99
CA THR A 312 22.94 66.40 -37.53
C THR A 312 21.70 67.27 -37.36
N TRP A 313 20.61 66.76 -36.79
CA TRP A 313 19.34 67.49 -36.69
C TRP A 313 19.34 68.58 -35.60
N ASP A 314 20.34 68.62 -34.71
CA ASP A 314 20.40 69.64 -33.65
C ASP A 314 20.96 70.99 -34.12
N ASP A 315 21.49 71.06 -35.35
CA ASP A 315 22.11 72.24 -35.93
C ASP A 315 22.02 72.38 -37.47
N ASP A 316 21.10 71.65 -38.13
CA ASP A 316 20.95 71.71 -39.60
C ASP A 316 20.01 72.82 -40.09
N GLY A 317 19.26 73.47 -39.20
CA GLY A 317 18.38 74.59 -39.49
C GLY A 317 17.09 74.19 -40.20
N LEU A 318 16.68 72.92 -40.08
CA LEU A 318 15.43 72.38 -40.58
C LEU A 318 14.55 71.88 -39.42
N ASP A 319 13.23 71.86 -39.64
CA ASP A 319 12.24 71.22 -38.76
C ASP A 319 12.14 69.76 -39.21
N ASN A 320 12.91 68.88 -38.56
CA ASN A 320 13.12 67.51 -39.07
C ASN A 320 12.00 66.54 -38.69
N ASP A 321 11.26 66.80 -37.61
CA ASP A 321 10.15 65.97 -37.14
C ASP A 321 8.76 66.54 -37.47
N GLY A 322 8.69 67.76 -38.01
CA GLY A 322 7.49 68.39 -38.53
C GLY A 322 6.57 68.94 -37.44
N ASP A 323 7.08 69.19 -36.23
CA ASP A 323 6.32 69.72 -35.12
C ASP A 323 6.15 71.26 -35.17
N GLY A 324 6.92 71.92 -36.04
CA GLY A 324 6.90 73.35 -36.29
C GLY A 324 8.01 74.15 -35.59
N ILE A 325 8.89 73.48 -34.86
CA ILE A 325 10.06 74.03 -34.16
C ILE A 325 11.33 73.69 -34.97
N ILE A 326 12.39 74.51 -34.87
CA ILE A 326 13.64 74.29 -35.62
C ILE A 326 14.82 74.16 -34.66
N ASP A 327 15.53 73.05 -34.74
CA ASP A 327 16.73 72.73 -33.98
C ASP A 327 16.52 72.80 -32.44
N GLU A 328 15.44 72.24 -31.92
CA GLU A 328 15.04 72.40 -30.51
C GLU A 328 16.05 71.85 -29.45
N ILE A 329 16.00 72.42 -28.25
CA ILE A 329 16.81 72.06 -27.07
C ILE A 329 15.87 71.59 -25.95
N PRO A 330 16.11 70.41 -25.33
CA PRO A 330 15.27 69.92 -24.24
C PRO A 330 15.34 70.83 -23.01
N GLY A 331 14.18 71.13 -22.42
CA GLY A 331 14.10 71.97 -21.23
C GLY A 331 12.68 72.40 -20.88
N ASP A 332 12.56 73.22 -19.82
CA ASP A 332 11.29 73.80 -19.42
C ASP A 332 11.27 75.31 -19.54
N ASN A 333 10.09 75.91 -19.48
CA ASN A 333 9.88 77.35 -19.62
C ASN A 333 10.39 78.20 -18.43
N THR A 334 11.29 77.68 -17.60
CA THR A 334 11.87 78.38 -16.47
C THR A 334 13.38 78.20 -16.30
N ASP A 335 14.06 77.56 -17.25
CA ASP A 335 15.49 77.24 -17.16
C ASP A 335 16.42 78.33 -17.74
N GLY A 336 15.86 79.39 -18.33
CA GLY A 336 16.58 80.53 -18.87
C GLY A 336 17.31 80.23 -20.20
N ILE A 337 16.95 79.13 -20.86
CA ILE A 337 17.38 78.73 -22.20
C ILE A 337 16.21 78.99 -23.15
N ASP A 338 16.53 79.21 -24.44
CA ASP A 338 15.56 79.34 -25.53
C ASP A 338 15.41 77.95 -26.16
N ASN A 339 14.45 77.18 -25.66
CA ASN A 339 14.33 75.73 -25.87
C ASN A 339 13.77 75.41 -27.26
N ASP A 340 12.86 76.22 -27.79
CA ASP A 340 12.33 76.08 -29.15
C ASP A 340 13.10 76.94 -30.19
N ARG A 341 14.17 77.63 -29.74
CA ARG A 341 15.05 78.49 -30.55
C ARG A 341 14.31 79.58 -31.33
N ASP A 342 13.17 80.04 -30.82
CA ASP A 342 12.38 81.10 -31.45
C ASP A 342 12.93 82.53 -31.17
N ASN A 343 13.98 82.64 -30.34
CA ASN A 343 14.61 83.85 -29.77
C ASN A 343 13.87 84.48 -28.58
N ILE A 344 12.98 83.76 -27.89
CA ILE A 344 12.23 84.18 -26.71
C ILE A 344 12.46 83.17 -25.56
N ILE A 345 13.12 83.63 -24.50
CA ILE A 345 13.44 82.80 -23.33
C ILE A 345 12.30 82.84 -22.30
N ASP A 346 11.98 81.68 -21.72
CA ASP A 346 11.01 81.42 -20.63
C ASP A 346 9.55 81.76 -20.98
N GLU A 347 9.02 81.26 -22.10
CA GLU A 347 7.63 81.47 -22.54
C GLU A 347 6.62 80.38 -22.12
N SER A 348 5.33 80.73 -22.04
CA SER A 348 4.34 79.90 -21.32
C SER A 348 4.03 78.53 -21.95
N ASP A 349 4.62 78.19 -23.10
CA ASP A 349 4.46 76.90 -23.78
C ASP A 349 5.81 76.35 -24.31
N GLU A 350 6.95 76.89 -23.88
CA GLU A 350 8.34 76.56 -24.32
C GLU A 350 8.87 75.20 -23.79
N PHE A 351 7.97 74.29 -23.44
CA PHE A 351 8.37 72.99 -22.90
C PHE A 351 8.69 72.03 -24.05
N VAL A 352 9.97 71.69 -24.16
CA VAL A 352 10.48 70.73 -25.14
C VAL A 352 10.95 69.48 -24.37
N GLU A 353 10.26 68.36 -24.56
CA GLU A 353 10.51 67.13 -23.78
C GLU A 353 11.82 66.42 -24.19
N ALA A 354 12.23 66.57 -25.45
CA ALA A 354 13.38 65.92 -26.07
C ALA A 354 13.89 66.74 -27.25
N SER A 355 15.12 66.47 -27.72
CA SER A 355 15.67 67.11 -28.92
C SER A 355 15.31 66.29 -30.17
N GLU A 356 15.19 66.93 -31.33
CA GLU A 356 15.15 66.29 -32.65
C GLU A 356 16.29 65.25 -32.85
N SER A 357 17.45 65.44 -32.20
CA SER A 357 18.61 64.51 -32.26
C SER A 357 18.63 63.42 -31.16
N GLU A 358 17.60 63.35 -30.32
CA GLU A 358 17.50 62.39 -29.22
C GLU A 358 16.54 61.25 -29.53
N VAL A 359 16.96 60.05 -29.15
CA VAL A 359 16.17 58.83 -29.27
C VAL A 359 15.81 58.38 -27.86
N PHE A 360 14.52 58.17 -27.58
CA PHE A 360 14.09 57.54 -26.35
C PHE A 360 14.53 56.07 -26.34
N VAL A 361 15.32 55.70 -25.32
CA VAL A 361 15.77 54.33 -25.11
C VAL A 361 15.02 53.75 -23.92
N PRO A 362 14.14 52.76 -24.14
CA PRO A 362 13.47 52.07 -23.05
C PRO A 362 14.49 51.43 -22.10
N ARG A 363 14.45 51.79 -20.82
CA ARG A 363 15.33 51.23 -19.80
C ARG A 363 14.57 50.22 -18.98
N SER A 364 15.19 49.06 -18.76
CA SER A 364 14.62 48.05 -17.88
C SER A 364 14.61 48.57 -16.44
N SER A 365 13.46 48.98 -15.91
CA SER A 365 13.33 49.42 -14.50
C SER A 365 12.57 48.37 -13.66
N ILE A 366 12.93 48.30 -12.38
CA ILE A 366 12.37 47.34 -11.43
C ILE A 366 11.68 48.12 -10.32
N VAL A 367 10.39 47.87 -10.10
CA VAL A 367 9.63 48.60 -9.08
C VAL A 367 9.30 47.72 -7.89
N LEU A 368 9.40 48.30 -6.70
CA LEU A 368 9.01 47.72 -5.42
C LEU A 368 7.69 48.36 -4.96
N ILE A 369 6.65 47.56 -4.83
CA ILE A 369 5.29 48.01 -4.50
C ILE A 369 4.78 47.27 -3.26
N ASN A 370 4.07 47.98 -2.39
CA ASN A 370 3.40 47.38 -1.25
C ASN A 370 2.26 46.47 -1.73
N PHE A 371 2.22 45.21 -1.29
CA PHE A 371 1.11 44.33 -1.65
C PHE A 371 -0.23 44.84 -1.09
N GLU A 372 -0.20 45.36 0.15
CA GLU A 372 -1.36 45.94 0.83
C GLU A 372 -1.82 47.25 0.16
N ASN A 373 -3.14 47.38 -0.08
CA ASN A 373 -3.80 48.56 -0.66
C ASN A 373 -3.39 48.96 -2.10
N SER A 374 -2.70 48.08 -2.84
CA SER A 374 -2.34 48.35 -4.23
C SER A 374 -3.46 48.05 -5.22
N GLY A 375 -4.46 47.24 -4.86
CA GLY A 375 -5.58 46.86 -5.72
C GLY A 375 -5.10 46.40 -7.10
N THR A 376 -5.60 47.06 -8.14
CA THR A 376 -5.12 46.95 -9.54
C THR A 376 -4.15 48.06 -9.94
N LYS A 377 -3.83 49.01 -9.05
CA LYS A 377 -2.99 50.19 -9.33
C LYS A 377 -1.54 49.84 -9.64
N TRP A 378 -1.06 48.66 -9.21
CA TRP A 378 0.28 48.17 -9.57
C TRP A 378 0.51 48.08 -11.10
N ILE A 379 -0.57 48.00 -11.90
CA ILE A 379 -0.51 48.05 -13.37
C ILE A 379 0.03 49.40 -13.87
N ASN A 380 -0.19 50.49 -13.13
CA ASN A 380 0.30 51.82 -13.49
C ASN A 380 1.82 51.83 -13.67
N ALA A 381 2.56 51.10 -12.82
CA ALA A 381 4.01 51.01 -12.95
C ALA A 381 4.41 50.46 -14.33
N THR A 382 3.71 49.43 -14.79
CA THR A 382 3.99 48.79 -16.09
C THR A 382 3.52 49.62 -17.26
N MET A 383 2.45 50.43 -17.08
CA MET A 383 2.00 51.39 -18.10
C MET A 383 3.01 52.53 -18.28
N ILE A 384 3.77 52.88 -17.23
CA ILE A 384 4.83 53.89 -17.26
C ILE A 384 6.19 53.25 -17.67
N GLY A 385 6.20 51.97 -18.06
CA GLY A 385 7.37 51.29 -18.62
C GLY A 385 8.19 50.45 -17.64
N ALA A 386 7.70 50.21 -16.41
CA ALA A 386 8.35 49.25 -15.51
C ALA A 386 8.39 47.84 -16.10
N SER A 387 9.59 47.27 -16.19
CA SER A 387 9.81 45.94 -16.74
C SER A 387 9.47 44.81 -15.77
N VAL A 388 9.59 45.06 -14.46
CA VAL A 388 9.31 44.08 -13.40
C VAL A 388 8.65 44.73 -12.20
N VAL A 389 7.65 44.05 -11.63
CA VAL A 389 7.01 44.45 -10.37
C VAL A 389 7.34 43.46 -9.25
N ILE A 390 7.91 43.95 -8.15
CA ILE A 390 8.19 43.19 -6.94
C ILE A 390 7.24 43.64 -5.83
N PHE A 391 6.46 42.71 -5.30
CA PHE A 391 5.54 42.95 -4.20
C PHE A 391 6.19 42.65 -2.85
N ILE A 392 6.08 43.61 -1.93
CA ILE A 392 6.49 43.44 -0.54
C ILE A 392 5.40 42.68 0.22
N GLU A 393 5.81 41.66 0.96
CA GLU A 393 4.94 40.90 1.86
C GLU A 393 4.09 41.80 2.79
N PRO A 394 2.75 41.68 2.77
CA PRO A 394 1.85 42.45 3.63
C PRO A 394 1.91 41.95 5.08
N LYS A 395 1.45 42.76 6.03
CA LYS A 395 1.28 42.24 7.40
C LYS A 395 0.10 41.25 7.43
N PRO A 396 0.16 40.20 8.27
CA PRO A 396 -0.90 39.19 8.34
C PRO A 396 -2.32 39.74 8.62
N SER A 397 -2.42 40.89 9.30
CA SER A 397 -3.71 41.55 9.61
C SER A 397 -4.24 42.48 8.52
N ASP A 398 -3.42 42.80 7.51
CA ASP A 398 -3.65 43.98 6.66
C ASP A 398 -4.08 43.61 5.23
N THR A 399 -4.18 42.31 4.92
CA THR A 399 -4.60 41.83 3.59
C THR A 399 -5.84 40.95 3.66
N ILE A 400 -6.73 41.09 2.68
CA ILE A 400 -7.93 40.27 2.49
C ILE A 400 -7.86 39.54 1.14
N ARG A 401 -8.67 38.49 0.98
CA ARG A 401 -8.70 37.69 -0.26
C ARG A 401 -8.93 38.53 -1.53
N GLY A 402 -9.83 39.51 -1.50
CA GLY A 402 -10.11 40.35 -2.67
C GLY A 402 -8.89 41.15 -3.14
N GLU A 403 -8.01 41.56 -2.23
CA GLU A 403 -6.79 42.29 -2.56
C GLU A 403 -5.78 41.40 -3.31
N ALA A 404 -5.71 40.13 -2.92
CA ALA A 404 -4.91 39.11 -3.60
C ALA A 404 -5.47 38.75 -4.97
N GLU A 405 -6.81 38.67 -5.13
CA GLU A 405 -7.47 38.40 -6.41
C GLU A 405 -7.19 39.51 -7.44
N ASN A 406 -7.04 40.78 -7.01
CA ASN A 406 -6.67 41.91 -7.86
C ASN A 406 -5.22 41.85 -8.42
N LYS A 407 -4.43 40.85 -8.00
CA LYS A 407 -3.09 40.58 -8.55
C LYS A 407 -3.13 39.60 -9.70
N PHE A 408 -4.28 39.02 -10.04
CA PHE A 408 -4.42 38.15 -11.21
C PHE A 408 -5.00 38.94 -12.38
N LEU A 409 -4.35 38.91 -13.54
CA LEU A 409 -4.92 39.46 -14.77
C LEU A 409 -5.67 38.38 -15.54
N THR A 410 -6.78 38.80 -16.15
CA THR A 410 -7.57 37.99 -17.09
C THR A 410 -7.06 38.09 -18.53
N VAL A 411 -5.89 38.72 -18.72
CA VAL A 411 -5.20 38.86 -20.01
C VAL A 411 -3.79 38.27 -19.88
N PRO A 412 -3.24 37.64 -20.93
CA PRO A 412 -1.90 37.06 -20.91
C PRO A 412 -0.83 38.14 -21.09
N ALA A 413 -0.74 39.07 -20.13
CA ALA A 413 0.24 40.15 -20.14
C ALA A 413 1.63 39.66 -19.72
N ASN A 414 2.66 40.02 -20.50
CA ASN A 414 4.06 39.71 -20.20
C ASN A 414 4.62 40.67 -19.16
N ILE A 415 4.09 40.60 -17.94
CA ILE A 415 4.50 41.42 -16.82
C ILE A 415 5.05 40.47 -15.74
N PRO A 416 6.38 40.29 -15.66
CA PRO A 416 6.99 39.47 -14.63
C PRO A 416 6.74 40.09 -13.25
N ARG A 417 6.21 39.27 -12.33
CA ARG A 417 5.84 39.70 -10.98
C ARG A 417 6.42 38.77 -9.94
N PHE A 418 7.04 39.37 -8.94
CA PHE A 418 7.74 38.65 -7.90
C PHE A 418 7.27 39.09 -6.51
N TRP A 419 7.61 38.27 -5.54
CA TRP A 419 7.33 38.45 -4.14
C TRP A 419 8.63 38.45 -3.36
N ILE A 420 8.77 39.40 -2.43
CA ILE A 420 9.92 39.49 -1.52
C ILE A 420 9.44 39.55 -0.06
N SER A 421 10.25 38.98 0.84
CA SER A 421 9.96 39.03 2.27
C SER A 421 9.97 40.47 2.78
N ARG A 422 9.20 40.73 3.84
CA ARG A 422 9.14 42.07 4.43
C ARG A 422 10.48 42.47 5.06
N GLU A 423 11.22 41.52 5.64
CA GLU A 423 12.54 41.79 6.21
C GLU A 423 13.55 42.21 5.14
N ASP A 424 13.60 41.48 4.03
CA ASP A 424 14.51 41.77 2.91
C ASP A 424 14.16 43.11 2.23
N ALA A 425 12.86 43.37 2.04
CA ALA A 425 12.40 44.64 1.49
C ALA A 425 12.75 45.85 2.39
N ALA A 426 12.73 45.68 3.71
CA ALA A 426 13.10 46.75 4.65
C ALA A 426 14.56 47.15 4.51
N GLU A 427 15.46 46.19 4.23
CA GLU A 427 16.86 46.48 3.96
C GLU A 427 17.05 47.22 2.63
N LEU A 428 16.37 46.77 1.56
CA LEU A 428 16.42 47.44 0.25
C LEU A 428 15.91 48.89 0.35
N MET A 429 14.81 49.11 1.07
CA MET A 429 14.30 50.46 1.33
C MET A 429 15.30 51.31 2.13
N ALA A 430 16.09 50.73 3.03
CA ALA A 430 17.13 51.45 3.76
C ALA A 430 18.31 51.84 2.84
N MET A 431 18.62 51.02 1.83
CA MET A 431 19.64 51.34 0.81
C MET A 431 19.17 52.46 -0.12
N LEU A 432 17.93 52.39 -0.62
CA LEU A 432 17.31 53.43 -1.46
C LEU A 432 17.20 54.81 -0.78
N LYS A 433 17.18 54.86 0.56
CA LYS A 433 17.22 56.13 1.30
C LYS A 433 18.62 56.73 1.42
N ARG A 434 19.67 55.92 1.22
CA ARG A 434 21.07 56.33 1.37
C ARG A 434 21.70 56.69 0.04
N ASN A 435 21.35 55.97 -1.02
CA ASN A 435 21.86 56.17 -2.37
C ASN A 435 20.73 56.68 -3.27
N SER A 436 21.04 57.62 -4.16
CA SER A 436 20.09 58.19 -5.12
C SER A 436 19.64 57.18 -6.19
N GLU A 437 20.51 56.25 -6.56
CA GLU A 437 20.22 55.17 -7.51
C GLU A 437 20.77 53.83 -6.97
N VAL A 438 19.96 52.76 -7.04
CA VAL A 438 20.37 51.40 -6.65
C VAL A 438 20.15 50.49 -7.85
N MET A 439 21.24 50.01 -8.43
CA MET A 439 21.20 49.05 -9.53
C MET A 439 21.01 47.64 -9.01
N VAL A 440 20.08 46.91 -9.61
CA VAL A 440 19.79 45.52 -9.25
C VAL A 440 19.69 44.63 -10.48
N ARG A 441 20.10 43.38 -10.31
CA ARG A 441 19.91 42.29 -11.27
C ARG A 441 18.87 41.33 -10.71
N ILE A 442 17.83 41.03 -11.47
CA ILE A 442 16.86 39.99 -11.12
C ILE A 442 16.97 38.80 -12.07
N THR A 443 16.98 37.61 -11.49
CA THR A 443 16.85 36.33 -12.19
C THR A 443 15.71 35.56 -11.57
N ALA A 444 14.78 35.06 -12.37
CA ALA A 444 13.70 34.21 -11.88
C ALA A 444 13.11 33.41 -13.03
N LYS A 445 12.78 32.15 -12.74
CA LYS A 445 12.25 31.24 -13.74
C LYS A 445 11.02 30.50 -13.24
N MET A 446 9.94 30.67 -13.99
CA MET A 446 8.72 29.90 -13.81
C MET A 446 8.30 29.29 -15.14
N THR A 447 8.13 27.97 -15.14
CA THR A 447 7.80 27.20 -16.35
C THR A 447 6.51 26.42 -16.19
N TRP A 448 5.72 26.33 -17.25
CA TRP A 448 4.59 25.41 -17.30
C TRP A 448 5.12 23.99 -17.45
N GLN A 449 4.81 23.13 -16.48
CA GLN A 449 5.21 21.73 -16.53
C GLN A 449 3.99 20.84 -16.40
N LYS A 450 3.99 19.72 -17.13
CA LYS A 450 3.05 18.63 -16.88
C LYS A 450 3.46 17.92 -15.60
N ARG A 451 2.51 17.78 -14.69
CA ARG A 451 2.65 17.13 -13.39
C ARG A 451 1.47 16.21 -13.15
N ILE A 452 1.60 15.38 -12.13
CA ILE A 452 0.58 14.41 -11.74
C ILE A 452 -0.13 14.96 -10.50
N GLY A 453 -1.47 15.00 -10.56
CA GLY A 453 -2.34 15.19 -9.41
C GLY A 453 -2.99 13.87 -8.99
N GLN A 454 -3.46 13.78 -7.75
CA GLN A 454 -4.06 12.56 -7.22
C GLN A 454 -5.46 12.83 -6.65
N ASN A 455 -6.40 11.93 -6.88
CA ASN A 455 -7.69 11.90 -6.19
C ASN A 455 -7.73 10.64 -5.32
N ILE A 456 -8.08 10.80 -4.06
CA ILE A 456 -8.13 9.70 -3.11
C ILE A 456 -9.57 9.39 -2.81
N ARG A 457 -9.94 8.11 -2.85
CA ARG A 457 -11.30 7.67 -2.56
C ARG A 457 -11.31 6.58 -1.51
N GLY A 458 -12.32 6.57 -0.66
CA GLY A 458 -12.59 5.52 0.31
C GLY A 458 -14.07 5.17 0.32
N PHE A 459 -14.40 3.89 0.29
CA PHE A 459 -15.76 3.39 0.24
C PHE A 459 -16.26 2.94 1.63
N LEU A 460 -17.51 3.23 1.93
CA LEU A 460 -18.21 2.76 3.11
C LEU A 460 -19.54 2.13 2.68
N GLU A 461 -19.66 0.80 2.78
CA GLU A 461 -20.93 0.11 2.53
C GLU A 461 -21.99 0.54 3.56
N GLY A 462 -23.19 0.84 3.04
CA GLY A 462 -24.36 1.19 3.84
C GLY A 462 -24.95 -0.01 4.60
N ASN A 463 -25.64 0.27 5.72
CA ASN A 463 -26.19 -0.78 6.59
C ASN A 463 -27.60 -1.25 6.19
N ASP A 464 -28.30 -0.53 5.30
CA ASP A 464 -29.67 -0.88 4.91
C ASP A 464 -29.65 -1.82 3.69
N PRO A 465 -30.22 -3.03 3.76
CA PRO A 465 -30.22 -4.00 2.66
C PRO A 465 -30.87 -3.50 1.36
N GLN A 466 -31.76 -2.51 1.42
CA GLN A 466 -32.42 -1.92 0.25
C GLN A 466 -31.67 -0.69 -0.27
N LEU A 467 -31.15 0.16 0.63
CA LEU A 467 -30.54 1.43 0.24
C LEU A 467 -29.04 1.34 -0.03
N LYS A 468 -28.36 0.27 0.39
CA LYS A 468 -26.90 0.13 0.22
C LYS A 468 -26.42 0.13 -1.24
N GLU A 469 -27.31 -0.16 -2.19
CA GLU A 469 -27.01 -0.10 -3.63
C GLU A 469 -27.07 1.34 -4.19
N GLU A 470 -27.59 2.30 -3.42
CA GLU A 470 -27.53 3.72 -3.75
C GLU A 470 -26.24 4.35 -3.20
N LEU A 471 -25.56 5.15 -4.04
CA LEU A 471 -24.30 5.78 -3.71
C LEU A 471 -24.47 7.27 -3.41
N VAL A 472 -23.94 7.71 -2.27
CA VAL A 472 -23.76 9.12 -1.93
C VAL A 472 -22.26 9.43 -2.00
N ILE A 473 -21.89 10.51 -2.69
CA ILE A 473 -20.49 10.96 -2.76
C ILE A 473 -20.36 12.17 -1.86
N ILE A 474 -19.45 12.11 -0.88
CA ILE A 474 -19.07 13.25 -0.05
C ILE A 474 -17.67 13.65 -0.48
N GLU A 475 -17.54 14.88 -0.95
CA GLU A 475 -16.31 15.39 -1.56
C GLU A 475 -15.74 16.55 -0.75
N ALA A 476 -14.41 16.58 -0.65
CA ALA A 476 -13.66 17.75 -0.21
C ALA A 476 -12.32 17.78 -0.94
N TYR A 477 -11.85 18.97 -1.29
CA TYR A 477 -10.54 19.13 -1.87
C TYR A 477 -9.48 19.31 -0.78
N TYR A 478 -8.27 18.83 -1.04
CA TYR A 478 -7.15 18.91 -0.10
C TYR A 478 -5.97 19.74 -0.64
N ASP A 479 -6.02 20.15 -1.90
CA ASP A 479 -5.07 21.11 -2.47
C ASP A 479 -5.33 22.52 -1.94
N SER A 480 -4.33 23.37 -2.09
CA SER A 480 -4.38 24.79 -1.72
C SER A 480 -3.90 25.66 -2.88
N MET A 481 -4.24 26.95 -2.80
CA MET A 481 -3.71 27.96 -3.70
C MET A 481 -3.43 29.25 -2.93
N SER A 482 -2.42 29.98 -3.41
CA SER A 482 -2.05 31.32 -2.98
C SER A 482 -1.50 32.10 -4.19
N VAL A 483 -1.29 33.41 -4.01
CA VAL A 483 -0.70 34.27 -5.03
C VAL A 483 0.73 33.86 -5.38
N VAL A 484 1.45 33.26 -4.42
CA VAL A 484 2.79 32.71 -4.60
C VAL A 484 2.69 31.18 -4.55
N PRO A 485 2.65 30.47 -5.70
CA PRO A 485 2.42 29.02 -5.72
C PRO A 485 3.38 28.20 -4.84
N ALA A 486 4.62 28.66 -4.68
CA ALA A 486 5.63 28.02 -3.83
C ALA A 486 5.37 28.17 -2.31
N LEU A 487 4.46 29.06 -1.90
CA LEU A 487 4.05 29.31 -0.51
C LEU A 487 2.53 29.22 -0.38
N SER A 488 2.02 28.01 -0.21
CA SER A 488 0.58 27.76 -0.15
C SER A 488 0.19 26.77 0.95
N PRO A 489 0.34 27.13 2.25
CA PRO A 489 -0.02 26.23 3.35
C PRO A 489 -1.55 26.02 3.43
N GLY A 490 -2.37 27.02 3.09
CA GLY A 490 -3.81 26.90 2.90
C GLY A 490 -4.63 26.49 4.13
N ALA A 491 -4.59 27.26 5.23
CA ALA A 491 -5.34 26.88 6.45
C ALA A 491 -6.87 26.80 6.24
N ASP A 492 -7.47 27.81 5.63
CA ASP A 492 -8.91 27.86 5.34
C ASP A 492 -9.42 26.69 4.47
N PRO A 493 -8.83 26.38 3.29
CA PRO A 493 -9.28 25.25 2.47
C PRO A 493 -9.11 23.88 3.17
N THR A 494 -8.28 23.79 4.21
CA THR A 494 -8.11 22.54 4.98
C THR A 494 -9.32 22.19 5.84
N GLY A 495 -10.16 23.17 6.18
CA GLY A 495 -11.34 22.93 7.01
C GLY A 495 -12.28 21.88 6.39
N GLY A 496 -12.44 21.90 5.06
CA GLY A 496 -13.28 20.95 4.33
C GLY A 496 -12.77 19.52 4.43
N ILE A 497 -11.50 19.29 4.13
CA ILE A 497 -10.92 17.94 4.19
C ILE A 497 -10.83 17.41 5.62
N ALA A 498 -10.51 18.24 6.60
CA ALA A 498 -10.52 17.85 8.01
C ALA A 498 -11.94 17.43 8.47
N THR A 499 -12.97 18.15 8.00
CA THR A 499 -14.37 17.78 8.24
C THR A 499 -14.73 16.46 7.57
N LEU A 500 -14.28 16.24 6.34
CA LEU A 500 -14.52 14.98 5.61
C LEU A 500 -13.90 13.78 6.33
N LEU A 501 -12.65 13.91 6.80
CA LEU A 501 -11.97 12.87 7.58
C LEU A 501 -12.70 12.57 8.89
N GLU A 502 -13.18 13.60 9.58
CA GLU A 502 -13.92 13.44 10.84
C GLU A 502 -15.31 12.80 10.61
N LEU A 503 -16.01 13.16 9.54
CA LEU A 503 -17.25 12.51 9.15
C LEU A 503 -17.03 11.04 8.76
N ALA A 504 -15.95 10.72 8.05
CA ALA A 504 -15.60 9.34 7.72
C ALA A 504 -15.35 8.51 8.97
N ARG A 505 -14.64 9.06 9.96
CA ARG A 505 -14.42 8.43 11.27
C ARG A 505 -15.74 8.17 12.01
N LEU A 506 -16.67 9.12 12.00
CA LEU A 506 -17.96 9.00 12.67
C LEU A 506 -18.88 7.99 11.97
N PHE A 507 -19.04 8.08 10.65
CA PHE A 507 -19.92 7.19 9.87
C PHE A 507 -19.42 5.75 9.82
N LYS A 508 -18.12 5.51 10.07
CA LYS A 508 -17.60 4.16 10.23
C LYS A 508 -18.13 3.46 11.48
N LYS A 509 -18.49 4.20 12.53
CA LYS A 509 -19.07 3.62 13.75
C LYS A 509 -20.46 3.06 13.43
N GLU A 510 -20.71 1.84 13.90
CA GLU A 510 -21.97 1.12 13.60
C GLU A 510 -23.23 1.90 14.04
N GLU A 511 -23.14 2.70 15.10
CA GLU A 511 -24.19 3.57 15.61
C GLU A 511 -24.65 4.65 14.59
N PHE A 512 -23.69 5.22 13.85
CA PHE A 512 -23.90 6.31 12.90
C PHE A 512 -23.79 5.89 11.44
N ARG A 513 -23.68 4.58 11.18
CA ARG A 513 -23.51 4.05 9.84
C ARG A 513 -24.75 4.34 8.97
N PRO A 514 -24.61 5.07 7.85
CA PRO A 514 -25.75 5.40 7.00
C PRO A 514 -26.34 4.18 6.29
N GLY A 515 -27.63 4.24 5.94
CA GLY A 515 -28.28 3.17 5.18
C GLY A 515 -27.79 3.04 3.74
N ARG A 516 -27.44 4.17 3.10
CA ARG A 516 -26.83 4.24 1.77
C ARG A 516 -25.33 4.07 1.84
N SER A 517 -24.73 3.54 0.77
CA SER A 517 -23.28 3.48 0.66
C SER A 517 -22.70 4.86 0.39
N ILE A 518 -21.54 5.15 0.97
CA ILE A 518 -20.86 6.44 0.84
C ILE A 518 -19.50 6.25 0.18
N LEU A 519 -19.21 7.08 -0.82
CA LEU A 519 -17.87 7.29 -1.33
C LEU A 519 -17.33 8.61 -0.78
N PHE A 520 -16.33 8.52 0.08
CA PHE A 520 -15.55 9.68 0.49
C PHE A 520 -14.52 9.97 -0.60
N LEU A 521 -14.56 11.16 -1.18
CA LEU A 521 -13.69 11.58 -2.26
C LEU A 521 -12.87 12.81 -1.83
N ALA A 522 -11.57 12.65 -1.73
CA ALA A 522 -10.63 13.74 -1.52
C ALA A 522 -10.00 14.12 -2.87
N THR A 523 -10.31 15.32 -3.38
CA THR A 523 -9.84 15.76 -4.71
C THR A 523 -8.63 16.69 -4.63
N SER A 524 -7.84 16.68 -5.69
CA SER A 524 -6.75 17.64 -5.92
C SER A 524 -7.04 18.53 -7.12
N GLY A 525 -6.36 19.66 -7.25
CA GLY A 525 -6.48 20.59 -8.36
C GLY A 525 -7.81 21.34 -8.40
N HIS A 526 -8.43 21.60 -7.23
CA HIS A 526 -9.63 22.42 -7.10
C HIS A 526 -9.42 23.80 -7.71
N PHE A 527 -8.33 24.46 -7.33
CA PHE A 527 -8.02 25.83 -7.75
C PHE A 527 -7.50 25.91 -9.19
N GLN A 528 -7.17 24.78 -9.81
CA GLN A 528 -6.72 24.69 -11.20
C GLN A 528 -7.87 24.25 -12.12
N GLY A 529 -9.05 24.85 -11.92
CA GLY A 529 -10.24 24.59 -12.72
C GLY A 529 -10.90 23.25 -12.42
N LEU A 530 -10.95 22.85 -11.14
CA LEU A 530 -11.58 21.60 -10.67
C LEU A 530 -11.00 20.35 -11.37
N ALA A 531 -9.68 20.33 -11.60
CA ALA A 531 -9.02 19.32 -12.40
C ALA A 531 -9.26 17.89 -11.86
N GLY A 532 -9.14 17.69 -10.55
CA GLY A 532 -9.41 16.38 -9.94
C GLY A 532 -10.86 15.94 -10.10
N MET A 533 -11.83 16.83 -9.87
CA MET A 533 -13.24 16.47 -10.05
C MET A 533 -13.57 16.17 -11.52
N ARG A 534 -12.99 16.90 -12.48
CA ARG A 534 -13.13 16.57 -13.91
C ARG A 534 -12.56 15.19 -14.23
N ALA A 535 -11.35 14.89 -13.76
CA ALA A 535 -10.75 13.57 -13.95
C ALA A 535 -11.59 12.45 -13.30
N PHE A 536 -12.19 12.70 -12.14
CA PHE A 536 -13.11 11.76 -11.50
C PHE A 536 -14.37 11.52 -12.33
N MET A 537 -15.01 12.58 -12.84
CA MET A 537 -16.20 12.48 -13.69
C MET A 537 -15.90 11.86 -15.06
N GLU A 538 -14.73 12.13 -15.64
CA GLU A 538 -14.22 11.42 -16.82
C GLU A 538 -14.04 9.94 -16.51
N GLY A 539 -13.39 9.56 -15.41
CA GLY A 539 -13.24 8.16 -15.02
C GLY A 539 -14.54 7.42 -14.66
N ILE A 540 -15.62 8.15 -14.34
CA ILE A 540 -16.98 7.58 -14.22
C ILE A 540 -17.62 7.37 -15.60
N SER A 541 -17.35 8.25 -16.56
CA SER A 541 -18.01 8.28 -17.87
C SER A 541 -17.22 7.56 -18.99
N GLN A 542 -15.93 7.36 -18.82
CA GLN A 542 -15.02 6.76 -19.79
C GLN A 542 -14.09 5.79 -19.07
N ASP A 543 -14.32 4.49 -19.28
CA ASP A 543 -13.25 3.56 -19.65
C ASP A 543 -13.75 2.14 -19.93
N SER A 544 -14.87 1.98 -20.64
CA SER A 544 -15.40 0.64 -20.95
C SER A 544 -14.41 -0.21 -21.74
N VAL A 545 -13.57 0.38 -22.60
CA VAL A 545 -12.50 -0.34 -23.33
C VAL A 545 -11.38 -0.78 -22.40
N ARG A 546 -10.92 0.09 -21.48
CA ARG A 546 -9.89 -0.26 -20.50
C ARG A 546 -10.39 -1.31 -19.52
N TYR A 547 -11.63 -1.20 -19.03
CA TYR A 547 -12.26 -2.25 -18.21
C TYR A 547 -12.37 -3.58 -18.97
N MET A 548 -12.62 -3.57 -20.29
CA MET A 548 -12.57 -4.80 -21.10
C MET A 548 -11.15 -5.36 -21.25
N GLN A 549 -10.13 -4.52 -21.35
CA GLN A 549 -8.72 -4.93 -21.38
C GLN A 549 -8.28 -5.55 -20.05
N ASP A 550 -8.67 -4.93 -18.93
CA ASP A 550 -8.41 -5.43 -17.58
C ASP A 550 -9.13 -6.77 -17.36
N LEU A 551 -10.40 -6.87 -17.78
CA LEU A 551 -11.16 -8.12 -17.73
C LEU A 551 -10.52 -9.21 -18.58
N ARG A 552 -10.05 -8.89 -19.81
CA ARG A 552 -9.29 -9.83 -20.65
C ARG A 552 -8.04 -10.31 -19.93
N ARG A 553 -7.30 -9.41 -19.27
CA ARG A 553 -6.07 -9.76 -18.54
C ARG A 553 -6.36 -10.68 -17.35
N ASP A 554 -7.42 -10.40 -16.59
CA ASP A 554 -7.89 -11.26 -15.49
C ASP A 554 -8.24 -12.66 -16.02
N ILE A 555 -9.05 -12.74 -17.08
CA ILE A 555 -9.43 -14.00 -17.75
C ILE A 555 -8.20 -14.76 -18.23
N ASN A 556 -7.22 -14.07 -18.81
CA ASN A 556 -5.99 -14.71 -19.32
C ASN A 556 -5.10 -15.25 -18.20
N ARG A 557 -5.00 -14.52 -17.07
CA ARG A 557 -4.29 -15.01 -15.87
C ARG A 557 -4.96 -16.28 -15.33
N ASP A 558 -6.29 -16.31 -15.28
CA ASP A 558 -7.03 -17.47 -14.80
C ASP A 558 -6.95 -18.64 -15.80
N LEU A 559 -6.94 -18.36 -17.11
CA LEU A 559 -6.72 -19.34 -18.17
C LEU A 559 -5.36 -20.03 -18.06
N PHE A 560 -4.32 -19.29 -17.68
CA PHE A 560 -2.99 -19.84 -17.48
C PHE A 560 -2.97 -20.94 -16.41
N GLU A 561 -3.78 -20.82 -15.36
CA GLU A 561 -3.87 -21.87 -14.34
C GLU A 561 -4.52 -23.15 -14.88
N PHE A 562 -5.45 -23.04 -15.85
CA PHE A 562 -5.98 -24.20 -16.57
C PHE A 562 -4.95 -24.81 -17.53
N GLN A 563 -4.10 -24.00 -18.16
CA GLN A 563 -2.98 -24.49 -18.99
C GLN A 563 -1.92 -25.21 -18.15
N GLU A 564 -1.65 -24.77 -16.92
CA GLU A 564 -0.68 -25.42 -16.01
C GLU A 564 -1.10 -26.84 -15.58
N LEU A 565 -2.39 -27.20 -15.67
CA LEU A 565 -2.83 -28.59 -15.52
C LEU A 565 -2.17 -29.51 -16.57
N SER A 566 -1.79 -28.98 -17.74
CA SER A 566 -1.13 -29.72 -18.82
C SER A 566 0.41 -29.77 -18.68
N ARG A 567 1.05 -28.75 -18.08
CA ARG A 567 2.50 -28.52 -18.22
C ARG A 567 3.41 -29.32 -17.30
N LYS A 568 2.88 -30.16 -16.40
CA LYS A 568 3.70 -31.01 -15.51
C LYS A 568 3.98 -32.43 -16.04
N ILE A 569 4.00 -32.64 -17.35
CA ILE A 569 4.16 -34.00 -17.93
C ILE A 569 5.61 -34.50 -18.09
N VAL A 570 6.68 -33.72 -17.81
CA VAL A 570 8.02 -34.20 -18.23
C VAL A 570 8.98 -34.68 -17.12
N LEU A 571 8.86 -34.30 -15.84
CA LEU A 571 9.99 -34.52 -14.89
C LEU A 571 9.66 -35.00 -13.47
N ALA A 572 8.53 -35.68 -13.23
CA ALA A 572 8.32 -36.37 -11.96
C ALA A 572 7.93 -37.83 -12.21
N ILE A 573 8.60 -38.73 -11.51
CA ILE A 573 8.51 -40.18 -11.61
C ILE A 573 7.20 -40.66 -10.96
N ASP A 574 6.09 -40.29 -11.59
CA ASP A 574 4.76 -40.87 -11.47
C ASP A 574 3.98 -40.45 -12.74
N ARG A 575 4.24 -41.14 -13.87
CA ARG A 575 3.66 -40.83 -15.18
C ARG A 575 2.18 -41.25 -15.26
N GLY A 576 1.35 -40.63 -14.45
CA GLY A 576 -0.11 -40.64 -14.55
C GLY A 576 -0.61 -39.27 -14.13
N TYR A 577 -1.35 -38.61 -15.03
CA TYR A 577 -1.90 -37.26 -14.87
C TYR A 577 -2.35 -36.94 -13.44
N LEU A 578 -2.09 -35.70 -12.97
CA LEU A 578 -2.67 -35.19 -11.72
C LEU A 578 -4.16 -35.55 -11.65
N VAL A 579 -4.86 -35.27 -12.76
CA VAL A 579 -6.24 -35.62 -13.04
C VAL A 579 -6.33 -35.99 -14.53
N ASP A 580 -7.02 -37.09 -14.85
CA ASP A 580 -7.20 -37.53 -16.24
C ASP A 580 -8.28 -36.68 -16.93
N LEU A 581 -7.83 -35.80 -17.83
CA LEU A 581 -8.68 -34.88 -18.60
C LEU A 581 -8.60 -35.24 -20.09
N PRO A 582 -9.74 -35.27 -20.81
CA PRO A 582 -9.76 -35.66 -22.22
C PRO A 582 -9.06 -34.61 -23.10
N PRO A 583 -8.50 -34.98 -24.27
CA PRO A 583 -7.90 -34.03 -25.22
C PRO A 583 -8.82 -32.85 -25.56
N SER A 584 -10.13 -33.12 -25.70
CA SER A 584 -11.15 -32.10 -25.96
C SER A 584 -11.22 -31.01 -24.89
N PHE A 585 -10.78 -31.27 -23.65
CA PHE A 585 -10.68 -30.24 -22.62
C PHE A 585 -9.60 -29.21 -22.97
N PHE A 586 -8.44 -29.69 -23.43
CA PHE A 586 -7.31 -28.84 -23.79
C PHE A 586 -7.56 -28.10 -25.10
N ASP A 587 -8.20 -28.75 -26.08
CA ASP A 587 -8.67 -28.08 -27.30
C ASP A 587 -9.56 -26.87 -26.96
N ASN A 588 -10.46 -27.01 -25.97
CA ASN A 588 -11.29 -25.91 -25.51
C ASN A 588 -10.51 -24.81 -24.77
N VAL A 589 -9.44 -25.14 -24.05
CA VAL A 589 -8.57 -24.16 -23.37
C VAL A 589 -7.80 -23.36 -24.41
N ASP A 590 -7.23 -24.04 -25.40
CA ASP A 590 -6.48 -23.43 -26.49
C ASP A 590 -7.40 -22.57 -27.36
N ASP A 591 -8.61 -23.05 -27.69
CA ASP A 591 -9.64 -22.25 -28.36
C ASP A 591 -9.95 -20.95 -27.59
N ILE A 592 -10.08 -21.01 -26.26
CA ILE A 592 -10.33 -19.80 -25.46
C ILE A 592 -9.11 -18.87 -25.51
N SER A 593 -7.89 -19.41 -25.49
CA SER A 593 -6.65 -18.62 -25.63
C SER A 593 -6.62 -17.89 -26.97
N GLU A 594 -6.88 -18.58 -28.07
CA GLU A 594 -6.93 -17.99 -29.41
C GLU A 594 -8.03 -16.92 -29.51
N ASN A 595 -9.19 -17.18 -28.90
CA ASN A 595 -10.29 -16.21 -28.81
C ASN A 595 -9.89 -14.94 -28.02
N LEU A 596 -9.11 -15.08 -26.94
CA LEU A 596 -8.58 -13.95 -26.17
C LEU A 596 -7.50 -13.16 -26.92
N ASP A 597 -6.72 -13.82 -27.78
CA ASP A 597 -5.75 -13.14 -28.64
C ASP A 597 -6.44 -12.38 -29.77
N SER A 598 -7.46 -12.97 -30.39
CA SER A 598 -8.35 -12.28 -31.33
C SER A 598 -9.02 -11.06 -30.69
N LEU A 599 -9.46 -11.20 -29.43
CA LEU A 599 -10.05 -10.12 -28.64
C LEU A 599 -9.12 -8.92 -28.46
N ALA A 600 -7.80 -9.14 -28.39
CA ALA A 600 -6.82 -8.06 -28.28
C ALA A 600 -6.89 -7.12 -29.50
N THR A 601 -7.01 -7.71 -30.68
CA THR A 601 -7.12 -6.97 -31.95
C THR A 601 -8.43 -6.19 -32.00
N THR A 602 -9.55 -6.82 -31.63
CA THR A 602 -10.85 -6.14 -31.61
C THR A 602 -10.90 -5.01 -30.60
N LEU A 603 -10.27 -5.16 -29.42
CA LEU A 603 -10.19 -4.11 -28.41
C LEU A 603 -9.28 -2.95 -28.85
N SER A 604 -8.21 -3.24 -29.59
CA SER A 604 -7.37 -2.21 -30.20
C SER A 604 -8.16 -1.39 -31.23
N ASP A 605 -8.95 -2.04 -32.09
CA ASP A 605 -9.79 -1.35 -33.07
C ASP A 605 -10.94 -0.56 -32.42
N LEU A 606 -11.51 -1.09 -31.33
CA LEU A 606 -12.47 -0.37 -30.49
C LEU A 606 -11.83 0.87 -29.84
N GLY A 607 -10.58 0.76 -29.37
CA GLY A 607 -9.81 1.89 -28.88
C GLY A 607 -9.54 2.95 -29.95
N ARG A 608 -9.20 2.53 -31.18
CA ARG A 608 -9.01 3.45 -32.32
C ARG A 608 -10.31 4.18 -32.68
N THR A 609 -11.45 3.49 -32.71
CA THR A 609 -12.75 4.13 -32.99
C THR A 609 -13.16 5.11 -31.88
N LEU A 610 -12.90 4.79 -30.61
CA LEU A 610 -13.10 5.70 -29.49
C LEU A 610 -12.19 6.95 -29.60
N ASN A 611 -10.92 6.75 -29.95
CA ASN A 611 -9.99 7.86 -30.19
C ASN A 611 -10.44 8.75 -31.34
N ASN A 612 -10.98 8.18 -32.42
CA ASN A 612 -11.55 8.95 -33.53
C ASN A 612 -12.79 9.76 -33.09
N ILE A 613 -13.64 9.19 -32.23
CA ILE A 613 -14.79 9.90 -31.65
C ILE A 613 -14.31 11.07 -30.79
N ASN A 614 -13.32 10.84 -29.93
CA ASN A 614 -12.75 11.87 -29.06
C ASN A 614 -12.03 12.95 -29.88
N TRP A 615 -11.28 12.57 -30.92
CA TRP A 615 -10.65 13.49 -31.86
C TRP A 615 -11.70 14.35 -32.58
N LEU A 616 -12.77 13.78 -33.13
CA LEU A 616 -13.87 14.54 -33.76
C LEU A 616 -14.55 15.52 -32.79
N LYS A 617 -14.66 15.15 -31.51
CA LYS A 617 -15.17 16.06 -30.46
C LYS A 617 -14.19 17.20 -30.15
N ASN A 618 -12.89 16.90 -30.08
CA ASN A 618 -11.84 17.85 -29.73
C ASN A 618 -11.53 18.83 -30.88
N VAL A 619 -11.45 18.35 -32.12
CA VAL A 619 -11.26 19.20 -33.31
C VAL A 619 -12.35 20.27 -33.39
N ARG A 620 -13.61 19.91 -33.09
CA ARG A 620 -14.69 20.88 -33.05
C ARG A 620 -14.55 21.88 -31.91
N ARG A 621 -14.10 21.43 -30.72
CA ARG A 621 -13.82 22.33 -29.60
C ARG A 621 -12.74 23.35 -29.99
N ASP A 622 -11.67 22.89 -30.64
CA ASP A 622 -10.57 23.72 -31.11
C ASP A 622 -10.99 24.66 -32.25
N GLU A 623 -11.84 24.23 -33.19
CA GLU A 623 -12.40 25.10 -34.23
C GLU A 623 -13.34 26.17 -33.66
N THR A 624 -14.14 25.79 -32.66
CA THR A 624 -15.02 26.73 -31.94
C THR A 624 -14.18 27.76 -31.16
N GLU A 625 -13.09 27.34 -30.54
CA GLU A 625 -12.14 28.23 -29.85
C GLU A 625 -11.31 29.09 -30.82
N LYS A 626 -10.89 28.54 -31.98
CA LYS A 626 -10.20 29.29 -33.05
C LYS A 626 -11.12 30.33 -33.72
N ARG A 627 -12.41 30.04 -33.89
CA ARG A 627 -13.40 31.01 -34.41
C ARG A 627 -13.84 32.03 -33.35
N LYS A 628 -13.74 31.73 -32.06
CA LYS A 628 -13.86 32.73 -30.98
C LYS A 628 -12.70 33.73 -30.97
N LYS A 629 -11.51 33.32 -31.42
CA LYS A 629 -10.32 34.20 -31.55
C LYS A 629 -10.38 35.12 -32.78
N LYS A 630 -11.06 34.74 -33.87
CA LYS A 630 -11.36 35.62 -35.00
C LYS A 630 -12.67 36.35 -34.74
N GLY A 631 -12.61 37.61 -34.31
CA GLY A 631 -13.78 38.37 -33.87
C GLY A 631 -14.89 38.48 -34.93
N GLU A 632 -15.91 37.63 -34.85
CA GLU A 632 -17.18 37.83 -35.56
C GLU A 632 -18.29 38.20 -34.57
N THR A 633 -18.95 39.31 -34.89
CA THR A 633 -19.93 40.04 -34.06
C THR A 633 -21.23 39.24 -33.85
N VAL A 634 -21.50 38.93 -32.57
CA VAL A 634 -22.74 38.76 -31.77
C VAL A 634 -24.09 38.35 -32.42
N LYS A 635 -24.41 38.51 -33.71
CA LYS A 635 -25.76 38.25 -34.25
C LYS A 635 -26.04 36.85 -34.83
N LYS A 636 -25.06 35.94 -34.88
CA LYS A 636 -25.24 34.57 -35.41
C LYS A 636 -25.01 33.47 -34.37
N ARG A 637 -25.28 33.73 -33.10
CA ARG A 637 -25.10 32.74 -32.01
C ARG A 637 -26.14 31.60 -32.00
N GLU A 638 -27.15 31.62 -32.87
CA GLU A 638 -28.19 30.59 -32.92
C GLU A 638 -28.13 29.77 -34.22
N LYS A 639 -27.24 28.76 -34.24
CA LYS A 639 -27.41 27.41 -34.83
C LYS A 639 -26.03 26.77 -35.07
N GLU A 640 -25.39 26.36 -33.98
CA GLU A 640 -24.28 25.40 -34.02
C GLU A 640 -24.83 24.00 -34.33
N ARG A 641 -24.67 23.52 -35.57
CA ARG A 641 -24.83 22.10 -35.91
C ARG A 641 -23.52 21.63 -36.54
N PHE A 642 -23.20 20.34 -36.37
CA PHE A 642 -22.12 19.73 -37.16
C PHE A 642 -22.37 20.04 -38.64
N THR A 643 -21.33 20.09 -39.47
CA THR A 643 -21.60 19.92 -40.91
C THR A 643 -22.35 18.59 -41.10
N PRO A 644 -23.30 18.47 -42.04
CA PRO A 644 -24.04 17.23 -42.24
C PRO A 644 -23.12 16.00 -42.36
N GLU A 645 -21.98 16.16 -43.05
CA GLU A 645 -20.96 15.12 -43.21
C GLU A 645 -20.26 14.73 -41.90
N GLU A 646 -19.88 15.70 -41.06
CA GLU A 646 -19.28 15.40 -39.75
C GLU A 646 -20.28 14.82 -38.77
N GLN A 647 -21.54 15.25 -38.83
CA GLN A 647 -22.61 14.69 -38.02
C GLN A 647 -22.84 13.23 -38.41
N GLU A 648 -22.86 12.94 -39.70
CA GLU A 648 -22.97 11.58 -40.22
C GLU A 648 -21.74 10.74 -39.86
N ARG A 649 -20.52 11.27 -39.96
CA ARG A 649 -19.29 10.57 -39.53
C ARG A 649 -19.27 10.30 -38.03
N LEU A 650 -19.66 11.25 -37.19
CA LEU A 650 -19.74 11.07 -35.75
C LEU A 650 -20.84 10.06 -35.39
N ASN A 651 -22.02 10.17 -36.00
CA ASN A 651 -23.11 9.22 -35.79
C ASN A 651 -22.74 7.81 -36.27
N ALA A 652 -22.05 7.69 -37.41
CA ALA A 652 -21.54 6.42 -37.92
C ALA A 652 -20.50 5.81 -36.99
N ASN A 653 -19.54 6.61 -36.49
CA ASN A 653 -18.54 6.15 -35.53
C ASN A 653 -19.15 5.78 -34.17
N LEU A 654 -20.13 6.54 -33.66
CA LEU A 654 -20.85 6.22 -32.43
C LEU A 654 -21.68 4.94 -32.58
N ALA A 655 -22.38 4.78 -33.70
CA ALA A 655 -23.15 3.57 -33.99
C ALA A 655 -22.24 2.35 -34.15
N LYS A 656 -21.10 2.51 -34.83
CA LYS A 656 -20.06 1.47 -34.97
C LYS A 656 -19.48 1.10 -33.61
N TYR A 657 -19.03 2.08 -32.82
CA TYR A 657 -18.48 1.86 -31.48
C TYR A 657 -19.48 1.13 -30.58
N LYS A 658 -20.74 1.59 -30.53
CA LYS A 658 -21.77 0.95 -29.72
C LYS A 658 -22.03 -0.49 -30.14
N LYS A 659 -22.10 -0.75 -31.46
CA LYS A 659 -22.29 -2.10 -31.99
C LYS A 659 -21.11 -3.00 -31.63
N ASP A 660 -19.89 -2.55 -31.91
CA ASP A 660 -18.67 -3.33 -31.73
C ASP A 660 -18.41 -3.59 -30.22
N ALA A 661 -18.66 -2.60 -29.35
CA ALA A 661 -18.56 -2.75 -27.90
C ALA A 661 -19.60 -3.73 -27.33
N LEU A 662 -20.85 -3.69 -27.81
CA LEU A 662 -21.88 -4.66 -27.41
C LEU A 662 -21.58 -6.08 -27.93
N GLN A 663 -21.00 -6.22 -29.12
CA GLN A 663 -20.54 -7.51 -29.63
C GLN A 663 -19.39 -8.05 -28.79
N THR A 664 -18.40 -7.20 -28.49
CA THR A 664 -17.23 -7.54 -27.66
C THR A 664 -17.63 -7.96 -26.25
N THR A 665 -18.59 -7.27 -25.61
CA THR A 665 -19.10 -7.65 -24.28
C THR A 665 -19.85 -8.99 -24.28
N ASN A 666 -20.61 -9.27 -25.34
CA ASN A 666 -21.28 -10.57 -25.48
C ASN A 666 -20.26 -11.71 -25.70
N PHE A 667 -19.22 -11.46 -26.49
CA PHE A 667 -18.14 -12.41 -26.70
C PHE A 667 -17.33 -12.68 -25.42
N LEU A 668 -17.01 -11.64 -24.64
CA LEU A 668 -16.43 -11.78 -23.31
C LEU A 668 -17.32 -12.59 -22.36
N ARG A 669 -18.64 -12.42 -22.42
CA ARG A 669 -19.60 -13.22 -21.64
C ARG A 669 -19.56 -14.68 -22.04
N GLU A 670 -19.48 -14.98 -23.33
CA GLU A 670 -19.35 -16.33 -23.85
C GLU A 670 -18.05 -16.99 -23.37
N ILE A 671 -16.92 -16.27 -23.40
CA ILE A 671 -15.64 -16.75 -22.88
C ILE A 671 -15.75 -17.07 -21.38
N VAL A 672 -16.33 -16.16 -20.58
CA VAL A 672 -16.53 -16.37 -19.14
C VAL A 672 -17.41 -17.60 -18.86
N ASP A 673 -18.47 -17.82 -19.64
CA ASP A 673 -19.33 -19.00 -19.47
C ASP A 673 -18.62 -20.29 -19.91
N ARG A 674 -17.81 -20.26 -20.98
CA ARG A 674 -16.97 -21.40 -21.39
C ARG A 674 -15.91 -21.73 -20.34
N MET A 675 -15.25 -20.72 -19.77
CA MET A 675 -14.30 -20.90 -18.67
C MET A 675 -14.97 -21.47 -17.42
N ALA A 676 -16.16 -21.00 -17.06
CA ALA A 676 -16.91 -21.56 -15.94
C ALA A 676 -17.23 -23.05 -16.16
N ASN A 677 -17.63 -23.43 -17.39
CA ASN A 677 -17.87 -24.84 -17.70
C ASN A 677 -16.58 -25.69 -17.61
N LEU A 678 -15.43 -25.14 -18.04
CA LEU A 678 -14.14 -25.81 -17.89
C LEU A 678 -13.73 -25.94 -16.42
N GLN A 679 -13.97 -24.90 -15.63
CA GLN A 679 -13.75 -24.89 -14.17
C GLN A 679 -14.58 -25.98 -13.49
N ASP A 680 -15.89 -26.02 -13.74
CA ASP A 680 -16.80 -27.02 -13.17
C ASP A 680 -16.37 -28.44 -13.57
N TYR A 681 -15.99 -28.63 -14.83
CA TYR A 681 -15.49 -29.92 -15.30
C TYR A 681 -14.17 -30.32 -14.64
N ALA A 682 -13.19 -29.41 -14.58
CA ALA A 682 -11.88 -29.67 -13.99
C ALA A 682 -11.99 -29.93 -12.48
N ILE A 683 -12.76 -29.12 -11.74
CA ILE A 683 -13.00 -29.31 -10.31
C ILE A 683 -13.72 -30.64 -10.07
N SER A 684 -14.79 -30.94 -10.81
CA SER A 684 -15.52 -32.21 -10.61
C SER A 684 -14.65 -33.44 -10.86
N LYS A 685 -13.79 -33.41 -11.89
CA LYS A 685 -12.81 -34.48 -12.16
C LYS A 685 -11.73 -34.56 -11.09
N SER A 686 -11.25 -33.42 -10.61
CA SER A 686 -10.25 -33.34 -9.54
C SER A 686 -10.79 -33.90 -8.23
N ARG A 687 -12.00 -33.49 -7.82
CA ARG A 687 -12.70 -34.01 -6.64
C ARG A 687 -12.96 -35.51 -6.73
N ARG A 688 -13.35 -35.98 -7.91
CA ARG A 688 -13.49 -37.43 -8.15
C ARG A 688 -12.18 -38.17 -7.95
N ALA A 689 -11.06 -37.63 -8.44
CA ALA A 689 -9.74 -38.24 -8.23
C ALA A 689 -9.32 -38.24 -6.75
N GLU A 690 -9.61 -37.18 -5.99
CA GLU A 690 -9.36 -37.16 -4.54
C GLU A 690 -10.22 -38.19 -3.79
N LYS A 691 -11.52 -38.27 -4.13
CA LYS A 691 -12.43 -39.29 -3.60
C LYS A 691 -11.93 -40.69 -3.92
N ASP A 692 -11.51 -40.94 -5.16
CA ASP A 692 -11.00 -42.24 -5.57
C ASP A 692 -9.74 -42.63 -4.76
N LEU A 693 -8.86 -41.68 -4.45
CA LEU A 693 -7.68 -41.91 -3.59
C LEU A 693 -8.07 -42.20 -2.13
N ILE A 694 -9.04 -41.48 -1.58
CA ILE A 694 -9.50 -41.71 -0.20
C ILE A 694 -10.27 -43.03 -0.09
N GLU A 695 -11.20 -43.28 -1.01
CA GLU A 695 -12.10 -44.44 -1.00
C GLU A 695 -11.39 -45.75 -1.34
N ASN A 696 -10.53 -45.75 -2.36
CA ASN A 696 -9.89 -46.97 -2.84
C ASN A 696 -8.49 -47.22 -2.28
N ILE A 697 -7.87 -46.22 -1.63
CA ILE A 697 -6.53 -46.38 -1.02
C ILE A 697 -6.55 -46.06 0.47
N ALA A 698 -6.87 -44.82 0.88
CA ALA A 698 -6.71 -44.40 2.27
C ALA A 698 -7.61 -45.19 3.24
N LEU A 699 -8.88 -45.39 2.91
CA LEU A 699 -9.83 -46.14 3.73
C LEU A 699 -9.47 -47.64 3.83
N PRO A 700 -9.15 -48.34 2.73
CA PRO A 700 -8.61 -49.70 2.80
C PRO A 700 -7.31 -49.79 3.62
N MET A 701 -6.38 -48.85 3.46
CA MET A 701 -5.13 -48.83 4.23
C MET A 701 -5.40 -48.65 5.73
N ALA A 702 -6.24 -47.70 6.13
CA ALA A 702 -6.61 -47.47 7.53
C ALA A 702 -7.27 -48.70 8.17
N ARG A 703 -8.14 -49.41 7.43
CA ARG A 703 -8.74 -50.67 7.89
C ARG A 703 -7.69 -51.78 8.01
N LEU A 704 -6.78 -51.91 7.04
CA LEU A 704 -5.67 -52.86 7.11
C LEU A 704 -4.71 -52.54 8.25
N ASP A 705 -4.50 -51.28 8.59
CA ASP A 705 -3.69 -50.88 9.75
C ASP A 705 -4.32 -51.33 11.05
N LEU A 706 -5.62 -51.11 11.21
CA LEU A 706 -6.36 -51.61 12.38
C LEU A 706 -6.23 -53.13 12.51
N TRP A 707 -6.32 -53.86 11.39
CA TRP A 707 -6.11 -55.31 11.36
C TRP A 707 -4.67 -55.71 11.67
N ALA A 708 -3.67 -55.06 11.09
CA ALA A 708 -2.25 -55.33 11.30
C ALA A 708 -1.80 -55.01 12.74
N ILE A 709 -2.33 -53.94 13.34
CA ILE A 709 -2.17 -53.64 14.77
C ILE A 709 -2.82 -54.74 15.62
N GLY A 710 -3.97 -55.28 15.21
CA GLY A 710 -4.59 -56.45 15.83
C GLY A 710 -3.66 -57.68 15.82
N ARG A 711 -3.00 -57.96 14.69
CA ARG A 711 -2.01 -59.04 14.57
C ARG A 711 -0.75 -58.79 15.39
N LEU A 712 -0.28 -57.54 15.48
CA LEU A 712 0.80 -57.15 16.39
C LEU A 712 0.42 -57.44 17.85
N ILE A 713 -0.82 -57.11 18.24
CA ILE A 713 -1.35 -57.39 19.58
C ILE A 713 -1.43 -58.90 19.84
N ASP A 714 -1.88 -59.70 18.88
CA ASP A 714 -1.94 -61.15 19.03
C ASP A 714 -0.54 -61.77 19.12
N SER A 715 0.42 -61.28 18.31
CA SER A 715 1.84 -61.69 18.38
C SER A 715 2.46 -61.36 19.75
N LEU A 716 2.08 -60.22 20.34
CA LEU A 716 2.50 -59.84 21.69
C LEU A 716 1.89 -60.74 22.78
N LYS A 717 0.63 -61.13 22.64
CA LYS A 717 -0.02 -62.08 23.58
C LYS A 717 0.58 -63.47 23.50
N ASN A 718 0.97 -63.91 22.29
CA ASN A 718 1.58 -65.22 22.06
C ASN A 718 3.07 -65.27 22.43
N GLY A 719 3.69 -64.12 22.72
CA GLY A 719 5.11 -64.04 23.09
C GLY A 719 6.07 -64.16 21.89
N GLU A 720 5.59 -63.93 20.67
CA GLU A 720 6.36 -64.10 19.43
C GLU A 720 7.35 -62.94 19.18
N ILE A 721 7.17 -61.81 19.88
CA ILE A 721 8.03 -60.62 19.75
C ILE A 721 9.14 -60.68 20.81
N GLY A 722 10.39 -60.51 20.40
CA GLY A 722 11.56 -60.53 21.30
C GLY A 722 11.79 -59.20 22.04
N ALA A 723 13.06 -58.80 22.18
CA ALA A 723 13.48 -57.58 22.87
C ALA A 723 13.18 -56.27 22.12
N THR A 724 12.92 -56.36 20.81
CA THR A 724 12.68 -55.19 19.96
C THR A 724 11.59 -55.49 18.94
N TYR A 725 10.79 -54.48 18.61
CA TYR A 725 9.90 -54.53 17.44
C TYR A 725 10.72 -54.59 16.16
N SER A 726 10.45 -55.58 15.32
CA SER A 726 11.23 -55.81 14.10
C SER A 726 11.02 -54.70 13.07
N ARG A 727 12.10 -54.38 12.36
CA ARG A 727 12.13 -53.50 11.19
C ARG A 727 12.24 -54.27 9.88
N GLU A 728 12.30 -55.60 9.96
CA GLU A 728 12.50 -56.47 8.81
C GLU A 728 11.18 -56.70 8.07
N TYR A 729 11.29 -56.97 6.77
CA TYR A 729 10.12 -57.21 5.91
C TYR A 729 9.30 -58.39 6.39
N ASP A 730 9.95 -59.45 6.89
CA ASP A 730 9.29 -60.70 7.31
C ASP A 730 8.35 -60.52 8.51
N SER A 731 8.50 -59.42 9.25
CA SER A 731 7.61 -59.06 10.35
C SER A 731 6.28 -58.44 9.92
N SER A 732 6.14 -58.12 8.63
CA SER A 732 4.90 -57.59 8.07
C SER A 732 3.90 -58.71 7.78
N PRO A 733 2.63 -58.58 8.23
CA PRO A 733 1.57 -59.53 7.92
C PRO A 733 1.10 -59.45 6.46
N LEU A 734 1.51 -58.42 5.72
CA LEU A 734 1.24 -58.24 4.30
C LEU A 734 2.51 -58.44 3.49
N GLN A 735 2.50 -59.44 2.60
CA GLN A 735 3.65 -59.78 1.75
C GLN A 735 3.21 -59.84 0.28
N PRO A 736 3.97 -59.22 -0.65
CA PRO A 736 3.73 -59.35 -2.07
C PRO A 736 4.15 -60.74 -2.54
N VAL A 737 3.23 -61.44 -3.19
CA VAL A 737 3.46 -62.75 -3.79
C VAL A 737 3.62 -62.57 -5.30
N HIS A 738 4.57 -63.29 -5.87
CA HIS A 738 4.79 -63.34 -7.30
C HIS A 738 3.77 -64.30 -7.94
N LEU A 739 2.97 -63.81 -8.88
CA LEU A 739 2.07 -64.67 -9.66
C LEU A 739 2.87 -65.34 -10.78
N ALA A 740 2.80 -66.67 -10.87
CA ALA A 740 3.57 -67.47 -11.83
C ALA A 740 3.09 -67.36 -13.30
N GLN A 741 2.21 -66.42 -13.65
CA GLN A 741 1.77 -66.21 -15.03
C GLN A 741 2.73 -65.24 -15.74
N GLU A 742 3.66 -65.79 -16.51
CA GLU A 742 4.50 -65.04 -17.46
C GLU A 742 3.65 -64.58 -18.65
N ASN A 743 3.27 -63.31 -18.68
CA ASN A 743 2.87 -62.65 -19.92
C ASN A 743 4.05 -61.78 -20.41
N GLU A 744 4.11 -61.50 -21.73
CA GLU A 744 5.21 -60.84 -22.46
C GLU A 744 5.69 -59.46 -21.92
N PHE A 745 5.13 -58.95 -20.82
CA PHE A 745 5.38 -57.61 -20.27
C PHE A 745 6.00 -57.56 -18.85
N GLY A 746 6.38 -58.70 -18.24
CA GLY A 746 7.17 -58.71 -16.99
C GLY A 746 6.47 -59.31 -15.76
N LYS A 747 7.20 -59.34 -14.64
CA LYS A 747 6.80 -60.02 -13.39
C LYS A 747 5.69 -59.25 -12.66
N ARG A 748 4.52 -59.88 -12.45
CA ARG A 748 3.39 -59.30 -11.72
C ARG A 748 3.40 -59.69 -10.24
N TYR A 749 3.31 -58.68 -9.36
CA TYR A 749 3.26 -58.84 -7.91
C TYR A 749 1.88 -58.43 -7.38
N GLU A 750 1.33 -59.21 -6.44
CA GLU A 750 0.09 -58.88 -5.74
C GLU A 750 0.27 -58.95 -4.23
N ILE A 751 -0.34 -58.03 -3.49
CA ILE A 751 -0.39 -58.06 -2.03
C ILE A 751 -1.16 -59.30 -1.60
N SER A 752 -0.55 -60.09 -0.72
CA SER A 752 -1.16 -61.27 -0.10
C SER A 752 -1.09 -61.17 1.42
N VAL A 753 -1.97 -61.91 2.08
CA VAL A 753 -2.11 -61.95 3.53
C VAL A 753 -1.52 -63.27 4.05
N GLN A 754 -0.64 -63.20 5.04
CA GLN A 754 -0.07 -64.35 5.75
C GLN A 754 -0.24 -64.08 7.26
N PRO A 755 -0.98 -64.87 8.08
CA PRO A 755 -1.51 -66.23 7.93
C PRO A 755 -3.06 -66.28 7.77
N GLU A 756 -3.66 -67.48 7.90
CA GLU A 756 -5.10 -67.75 7.80
C GLU A 756 -5.99 -66.70 8.50
N LEU A 757 -6.89 -66.09 7.73
CA LEU A 757 -7.88 -65.12 8.20
C LEU A 757 -8.95 -65.82 9.04
N LYS A 758 -9.38 -65.18 10.12
CA LYS A 758 -10.55 -65.65 10.88
C LYS A 758 -11.83 -65.45 10.05
N PRO A 759 -12.91 -66.22 10.27
CA PRO A 759 -14.15 -66.08 9.50
C PRO A 759 -14.77 -64.66 9.52
N ASP A 760 -14.53 -63.90 10.58
CA ASP A 760 -14.95 -62.51 10.77
C ASP A 760 -14.00 -61.46 10.14
N GLU A 761 -12.83 -61.88 9.64
CA GLU A 761 -11.82 -61.04 9.02
C GLU A 761 -11.85 -61.12 7.47
N GLN A 762 -12.87 -61.76 6.89
CA GLN A 762 -12.96 -62.00 5.43
C GLN A 762 -12.94 -60.69 4.60
N TRP A 763 -13.39 -59.57 5.18
CA TRP A 763 -13.39 -58.24 4.56
C TRP A 763 -11.99 -57.73 4.22
N VAL A 764 -10.93 -58.24 4.88
CA VAL A 764 -9.53 -57.92 4.59
C VAL A 764 -9.17 -58.29 3.15
N LEU A 765 -9.72 -59.41 2.64
CA LEU A 765 -9.50 -59.84 1.26
C LEU A 765 -10.10 -58.85 0.25
N ASP A 766 -11.22 -58.21 0.60
CA ASP A 766 -11.87 -57.23 -0.27
C ASP A 766 -11.06 -55.92 -0.33
N ASP A 767 -10.51 -55.46 0.80
CA ASP A 767 -9.63 -54.29 0.83
C ASP A 767 -8.29 -54.55 0.14
N VAL A 768 -7.69 -55.74 0.32
CA VAL A 768 -6.49 -56.15 -0.42
C VAL A 768 -6.77 -56.24 -1.92
N ARG A 769 -7.94 -56.76 -2.33
CA ARG A 769 -8.35 -56.78 -3.75
C ARG A 769 -8.48 -55.36 -4.32
N LYS A 770 -9.04 -54.42 -3.56
CA LYS A 770 -9.13 -53.00 -3.97
C LYS A 770 -7.73 -52.39 -4.14
N LEU A 771 -6.82 -52.62 -3.20
CA LEU A 771 -5.46 -52.10 -3.29
C LEU A 771 -4.68 -52.71 -4.47
N ASN A 772 -4.79 -54.02 -4.70
CA ASN A 772 -4.17 -54.68 -5.87
C ASN A 772 -4.74 -54.19 -7.22
N ALA A 773 -5.98 -53.69 -7.24
CA ALA A 773 -6.57 -53.11 -8.45
C ALA A 773 -6.05 -51.68 -8.73
N VAL A 774 -5.56 -50.96 -7.72
CA VAL A 774 -5.17 -49.54 -7.84
C VAL A 774 -3.66 -49.33 -7.84
N PHE A 775 -2.89 -50.13 -7.08
CA PHE A 775 -1.44 -50.01 -7.04
C PHE A 775 -0.77 -50.53 -8.30
N HIS A 776 0.25 -49.80 -8.76
CA HIS A 776 1.06 -50.23 -9.90
C HIS A 776 2.10 -51.29 -9.49
N GLU A 777 2.52 -52.13 -10.43
CA GLU A 777 3.49 -53.21 -10.19
C GLU A 777 4.81 -52.71 -9.57
N TRP A 778 5.27 -51.51 -9.93
CA TRP A 778 6.49 -50.91 -9.37
C TRP A 778 6.33 -50.42 -7.92
N GLU A 779 5.11 -50.11 -7.47
CA GLU A 779 4.81 -49.75 -6.08
C GLU A 779 4.84 -50.99 -5.17
N ILE A 780 4.44 -52.15 -5.72
CA ILE A 780 4.32 -53.41 -5.00
C ILE A 780 5.62 -54.23 -5.04
N SER A 781 6.34 -54.21 -6.17
CA SER A 781 7.57 -54.99 -6.38
C SER A 781 8.72 -54.58 -5.46
N ASP A 782 8.80 -53.30 -5.07
CA ASP A 782 9.76 -52.83 -4.09
C ASP A 782 9.25 -53.05 -2.66
N ARG A 783 9.75 -54.11 -2.01
CA ARG A 783 9.42 -54.44 -0.61
C ARG A 783 9.70 -53.28 0.36
N ARG A 784 10.58 -52.33 0.04
CA ARG A 784 10.84 -51.14 0.88
C ARG A 784 9.67 -50.16 0.91
N LYS A 785 8.84 -50.12 -0.14
CA LYS A 785 7.79 -49.11 -0.30
C LYS A 785 6.49 -49.50 0.37
N PHE A 786 6.03 -50.73 0.16
CA PHE A 786 4.76 -51.21 0.72
C PHE A 786 4.94 -52.05 1.99
N VAL A 787 5.74 -53.14 1.91
CA VAL A 787 5.88 -54.12 3.01
C VAL A 787 6.42 -53.49 4.29
N LEU A 788 7.38 -52.57 4.16
CA LEU A 788 7.99 -51.91 5.32
C LEU A 788 6.97 -51.10 6.13
N GLN A 789 5.91 -50.56 5.50
CA GLN A 789 4.88 -49.77 6.19
C GLN A 789 4.10 -50.58 7.24
N TYR A 790 3.96 -51.88 7.00
CA TYR A 790 3.25 -52.82 7.87
C TYR A 790 4.20 -53.65 8.77
N SER A 791 5.50 -53.34 8.78
CA SER A 791 6.43 -53.90 9.78
C SER A 791 6.05 -53.44 11.20
N GLN A 792 6.35 -54.26 12.20
CA GLN A 792 5.99 -54.00 13.60
C GLN A 792 6.45 -52.62 14.08
N TYR A 793 7.68 -52.23 13.75
CA TYR A 793 8.22 -50.92 14.09
C TYR A 793 7.44 -49.79 13.41
N LYS A 794 7.16 -49.91 12.11
CA LYS A 794 6.58 -48.83 11.31
C LYS A 794 5.10 -48.61 11.59
N LEU A 795 4.36 -49.65 11.93
CA LEU A 795 2.99 -49.53 12.44
C LEU A 795 2.94 -48.67 13.71
N LEU A 796 3.88 -48.87 14.63
CA LEU A 796 3.98 -48.04 15.84
C LEU A 796 4.46 -46.62 15.53
N ASP A 797 5.41 -46.46 14.60
CA ASP A 797 6.01 -45.18 14.19
C ASP A 797 5.01 -44.21 13.59
N ARG A 798 3.99 -44.73 12.89
CA ARG A 798 2.92 -43.92 12.29
C ARG A 798 2.00 -43.30 13.33
N HIS A 799 1.73 -44.01 14.42
CA HIS A 799 0.75 -43.57 15.41
C HIS A 799 1.38 -43.09 16.72
N LEU A 800 2.70 -43.17 16.93
CA LEU A 800 3.38 -42.70 18.15
C LEU A 800 4.32 -41.54 17.86
N THR A 801 4.37 -40.58 18.79
CA THR A 801 5.41 -39.55 18.79
C THR A 801 6.78 -40.15 19.10
N LEU A 802 7.86 -39.43 18.76
CA LEU A 802 9.24 -39.86 19.06
C LEU A 802 9.43 -40.25 20.53
N ARG A 803 8.89 -39.45 21.47
CA ARG A 803 8.98 -39.71 22.92
C ARG A 803 8.23 -40.98 23.32
N GLU A 804 7.04 -41.20 22.76
CA GLU A 804 6.24 -42.41 23.01
C GLU A 804 6.92 -43.66 22.42
N MET A 805 7.50 -43.52 21.23
CA MET A 805 8.27 -44.57 20.55
C MET A 805 9.51 -44.99 21.38
N ASP A 806 10.24 -44.06 21.98
CA ASP A 806 11.37 -44.41 22.84
C ASP A 806 10.95 -45.03 24.18
N ARG A 807 9.75 -44.73 24.67
CA ARG A 807 9.18 -45.38 25.86
C ARG A 807 8.79 -46.83 25.57
N ILE A 808 8.06 -47.09 24.47
CA ILE A 808 7.61 -48.45 24.15
C ILE A 808 8.80 -49.38 23.86
N LYS A 809 9.87 -48.89 23.21
CA LYS A 809 11.11 -49.64 23.02
C LYS A 809 11.78 -50.03 24.33
N ARG A 810 11.91 -49.08 25.26
CA ARG A 810 12.49 -49.34 26.58
C ARG A 810 11.65 -50.34 27.36
N ALA A 811 10.34 -50.15 27.37
CA ALA A 811 9.41 -51.10 27.99
C ALA A 811 9.58 -52.52 27.43
N ARG A 812 9.66 -52.67 26.11
CA ARG A 812 9.87 -53.98 25.46
C ARG A 812 11.22 -54.61 25.82
N SER A 813 12.28 -53.83 25.76
CA SER A 813 13.63 -54.29 26.13
C SER A 813 13.67 -54.75 27.57
N THR A 814 13.01 -54.03 28.48
CA THR A 814 12.86 -54.44 29.87
C THR A 814 12.09 -55.75 29.95
N LEU A 815 10.89 -55.85 29.38
CA LEU A 815 10.06 -57.06 29.44
C LEU A 815 10.73 -58.31 28.87
N ALA A 816 11.56 -58.18 27.84
CA ALA A 816 12.29 -59.31 27.26
C ALA A 816 13.40 -59.85 28.18
N SER A 817 13.90 -59.04 29.12
CA SER A 817 14.88 -59.47 30.11
C SER A 817 14.26 -60.10 31.37
N ALA A 818 12.93 -60.23 31.40
CA ALA A 818 12.18 -60.79 32.52
C ALA A 818 12.54 -62.26 32.78
N LYS A 819 12.88 -62.59 34.03
CA LYS A 819 13.21 -63.97 34.45
C LYS A 819 11.98 -64.77 34.90
N GLN A 820 10.86 -64.08 35.16
CA GLN A 820 9.63 -64.65 35.69
C GLN A 820 8.41 -64.12 34.95
N THR A 821 7.24 -64.75 35.13
CA THR A 821 5.99 -64.27 34.55
C THR A 821 5.52 -62.99 35.25
N ILE A 822 4.77 -62.15 34.54
CA ILE A 822 4.25 -60.88 35.07
C ILE A 822 3.35 -61.12 36.28
N ASP A 823 2.54 -62.19 36.26
CA ASP A 823 1.71 -62.59 37.40
C ASP A 823 2.56 -62.94 38.62
N LYS A 824 3.70 -63.61 38.42
CA LYS A 824 4.61 -63.94 39.50
C LYS A 824 5.34 -62.71 40.05
N TYR A 825 5.70 -61.75 39.20
CA TYR A 825 6.20 -60.44 39.65
C TYR A 825 5.12 -59.66 40.44
N ALA A 826 3.85 -59.75 40.04
CA ALA A 826 2.75 -59.13 40.77
C ALA A 826 2.51 -59.80 42.14
N GLU A 827 2.55 -61.14 42.19
CA GLU A 827 2.48 -61.92 43.43
C GLU A 827 3.68 -61.62 44.35
N ASP A 828 4.89 -61.59 43.79
CA ASP A 828 6.11 -61.22 44.51
C ASP A 828 6.00 -59.79 45.08
N GLU A 829 5.57 -58.81 44.28
CA GLU A 829 5.36 -57.43 44.74
C GLU A 829 4.30 -57.39 45.85
N GLN A 830 3.17 -58.08 45.68
CA GLN A 830 2.10 -58.12 46.67
C GLN A 830 2.56 -58.77 47.98
N GLN A 831 3.29 -59.89 47.91
CA GLN A 831 3.82 -60.60 49.06
C GLN A 831 4.89 -59.78 49.78
N LEU A 832 5.79 -59.13 49.04
CA LEU A 832 6.84 -58.28 49.60
C LEU A 832 6.25 -57.02 50.24
N LEU A 833 5.27 -56.37 49.60
CA LEU A 833 4.56 -55.22 50.17
C LEU A 833 3.74 -55.61 51.41
N LYS A 834 3.09 -56.79 51.40
CA LYS A 834 2.41 -57.34 52.58
C LYS A 834 3.40 -57.62 53.69
N THR A 835 4.54 -58.24 53.38
CA THR A 835 5.61 -58.53 54.35
C THR A 835 6.17 -57.24 54.95
N ALA A 836 6.42 -56.21 54.13
CA ALA A 836 6.84 -54.90 54.58
C ALA A 836 5.79 -54.26 55.50
N TYR A 837 4.50 -54.35 55.15
CA TYR A 837 3.40 -53.82 55.96
C TYR A 837 3.19 -54.60 57.28
N ASP A 838 3.29 -55.92 57.26
CA ASP A 838 3.17 -56.77 58.45
C ASP A 838 4.35 -56.53 59.41
N ARG A 839 5.58 -56.39 58.89
CA ARG A 839 6.76 -55.99 59.67
C ARG A 839 6.64 -54.56 60.20
N TYR A 840 6.04 -53.65 59.44
CA TYR A 840 5.67 -52.33 59.93
C TYR A 840 4.66 -52.42 61.08
N LEU A 841 3.61 -53.25 61.00
CA LEU A 841 2.61 -53.42 62.06
C LEU A 841 3.23 -53.93 63.36
N LEU A 842 4.19 -54.86 63.28
CA LEU A 842 4.95 -55.35 64.44
C LEU A 842 5.79 -54.24 65.09
N ASN A 843 6.31 -53.31 64.27
CA ASN A 843 7.09 -52.16 64.72
C ASN A 843 6.25 -50.88 64.87
N ALA A 844 4.92 -50.92 64.71
CA ALA A 844 4.10 -49.72 64.60
C ALA A 844 4.08 -48.91 65.90
N GLN A 845 4.20 -49.59 67.04
CA GLN A 845 4.35 -48.91 68.33
C GLN A 845 5.71 -48.18 68.39
N LYS A 846 6.79 -48.84 67.96
CA LYS A 846 8.12 -48.22 67.85
C LYS A 846 8.11 -47.03 66.90
N VAL A 847 7.52 -47.12 65.71
CA VAL A 847 7.43 -46.00 64.75
C VAL A 847 6.61 -44.83 65.30
N ARG A 848 5.54 -45.09 66.07
CA ARG A 848 4.78 -44.04 66.77
C ARG A 848 5.60 -43.39 67.87
N ASP A 849 6.39 -44.19 68.58
CA ASP A 849 7.26 -43.70 69.65
C ASP A 849 8.46 -42.93 69.05
N ASP A 850 9.02 -43.35 67.91
CA ASP A 850 10.02 -42.62 67.13
C ASP A 850 9.44 -41.30 66.60
N ALA A 851 8.21 -41.28 66.09
CA ALA A 851 7.57 -40.05 65.63
C ALA A 851 7.27 -39.08 66.79
N ARG A 852 6.91 -39.58 67.97
CA ARG A 852 6.77 -38.79 69.20
C ARG A 852 8.12 -38.28 69.69
N LEU A 853 9.15 -39.10 69.60
CA LEU A 853 10.52 -38.74 69.94
C LEU A 853 11.03 -37.63 69.02
N ILE A 854 10.91 -37.80 67.70
CA ILE A 854 11.29 -36.79 66.70
C ILE A 854 10.53 -35.49 66.94
N LEU A 855 9.23 -35.56 67.28
CA LEU A 855 8.46 -34.37 67.63
C LEU A 855 8.96 -33.69 68.92
N ALA A 856 9.22 -34.45 69.98
CA ALA A 856 9.70 -33.92 71.26
C ALA A 856 11.10 -33.31 71.14
N VAL A 857 11.98 -33.95 70.35
CA VAL A 857 13.31 -33.41 70.03
C VAL A 857 13.19 -32.18 69.14
N LEU A 858 12.27 -32.15 68.17
CA LEU A 858 12.03 -30.98 67.33
C LEU A 858 11.49 -29.80 68.15
N GLU A 859 10.60 -30.03 69.11
CA GLU A 859 10.12 -29.00 70.05
C GLU A 859 11.25 -28.50 70.99
N GLN A 860 12.22 -29.34 71.31
CA GLN A 860 13.40 -28.93 72.09
C GLN A 860 14.39 -28.14 71.22
N LEU A 861 14.61 -28.54 69.96
CA LEU A 861 15.41 -27.82 68.98
C LEU A 861 14.82 -26.45 68.63
N ASP A 862 13.49 -26.33 68.65
CA ASP A 862 12.81 -25.03 68.46
C ASP A 862 13.12 -24.04 69.60
N LYS A 863 13.42 -24.56 70.80
CA LYS A 863 13.79 -23.75 71.98
C LYS A 863 15.29 -23.50 72.09
N ASP A 864 16.09 -24.51 71.79
CA ASP A 864 17.55 -24.46 71.77
C ASP A 864 18.10 -25.27 70.57
N PRO A 865 18.32 -24.61 69.42
CA PRO A 865 18.77 -25.27 68.18
C PRO A 865 20.17 -25.91 68.27
N ARG A 866 20.99 -25.45 69.23
CA ARG A 866 22.38 -25.89 69.43
C ARG A 866 22.52 -26.96 70.52
N SER A 867 21.42 -27.41 71.11
CA SER A 867 21.43 -28.44 72.16
C SER A 867 22.10 -29.73 71.66
N GLU A 868 23.20 -30.15 72.31
CA GLU A 868 23.87 -31.42 72.06
C GLU A 868 23.23 -32.60 72.82
N ILE A 869 22.53 -32.29 73.92
CA ILE A 869 21.93 -33.27 74.82
C ILE A 869 20.42 -33.09 74.82
N PHE A 870 19.68 -34.13 74.44
CA PHE A 870 18.21 -34.10 74.47
C PHE A 870 17.73 -34.79 75.72
N ASN A 871 17.00 -34.05 76.55
CA ASN A 871 16.51 -34.53 77.83
C ASN A 871 14.99 -34.44 77.83
N THR A 872 14.38 -35.36 77.11
CA THR A 872 12.92 -35.48 76.98
C THR A 872 12.44 -36.66 77.82
N PRO A 873 11.15 -36.71 78.24
CA PRO A 873 10.61 -37.81 79.04
C PRO A 873 10.82 -39.20 78.40
N SER A 874 10.94 -39.24 77.07
CA SER A 874 11.08 -40.44 76.25
C SER A 874 12.50 -40.72 75.76
N PHE A 875 13.46 -39.80 75.91
CA PHE A 875 14.82 -39.95 75.40
C PHE A 875 15.83 -39.09 76.15
N LYS A 876 16.92 -39.74 76.54
CA LYS A 876 18.06 -39.15 77.24
C LYS A 876 19.34 -39.65 76.57
N GLY A 877 19.87 -38.84 75.65
CA GLY A 877 20.99 -39.19 74.79
C GLY A 877 21.52 -37.96 74.05
N ASP A 878 22.59 -38.15 73.28
CA ASP A 878 23.17 -37.08 72.47
C ASP A 878 22.59 -37.07 71.03
N TRP A 879 23.08 -36.15 70.20
CA TRP A 879 22.65 -36.09 68.80
C TRP A 879 23.06 -37.31 67.98
N GLY A 880 24.14 -38.00 68.32
CA GLY A 880 24.57 -39.22 67.64
C GLY A 880 23.51 -40.33 67.79
N ASP A 881 22.97 -40.47 69.00
CA ASP A 881 21.87 -41.39 69.29
C ASP A 881 20.57 -41.03 68.54
N PHE A 882 20.29 -39.72 68.38
CA PHE A 882 19.12 -39.25 67.63
C PHE A 882 19.29 -39.38 66.11
N GLU A 883 20.51 -39.18 65.60
CA GLU A 883 20.85 -39.36 64.19
C GLU A 883 20.57 -40.80 63.72
N GLU A 884 20.85 -41.78 64.57
CA GLU A 884 20.55 -43.19 64.28
C GLU A 884 19.05 -43.41 64.06
N THR A 885 18.19 -42.69 64.78
CA THR A 885 16.74 -42.70 64.58
C THR A 885 16.35 -42.02 63.27
N LEU A 886 16.98 -40.90 62.91
CA LEU A 886 16.68 -40.15 61.68
C LEU A 886 17.10 -40.88 60.40
N ARG A 887 18.11 -41.76 60.45
CA ARG A 887 18.56 -42.58 59.31
C ARG A 887 17.47 -43.45 58.71
N TYR A 888 16.47 -43.81 59.48
CA TYR A 888 15.34 -44.61 59.02
C TYR A 888 14.35 -43.82 58.15
N TYR A 889 14.29 -42.49 58.31
CA TYR A 889 13.27 -41.65 57.71
C TYR A 889 13.81 -40.62 56.71
N LEU A 890 15.13 -40.56 56.52
CA LEU A 890 15.84 -39.65 55.62
C LEU A 890 16.69 -40.40 54.60
N SER A 891 16.84 -39.83 53.40
CA SER A 891 17.76 -40.38 52.41
C SER A 891 19.23 -40.17 52.86
N PRO A 892 20.20 -40.95 52.32
CA PRO A 892 21.62 -40.74 52.63
C PRO A 892 22.11 -39.32 52.32
N ASP A 893 21.52 -38.67 51.30
CA ASP A 893 21.83 -37.30 50.92
C ASP A 893 21.24 -36.30 51.92
N ASP A 894 19.99 -36.48 52.34
CA ASP A 894 19.35 -35.63 53.36
C ASP A 894 20.07 -35.72 54.70
N LEU A 895 20.53 -36.92 55.09
CA LEU A 895 21.31 -37.14 56.31
C LEU A 895 22.69 -36.46 56.22
N ARG A 896 23.34 -36.49 55.05
CA ARG A 896 24.61 -35.79 54.82
C ARG A 896 24.42 -34.28 54.91
N ASN A 897 23.33 -33.76 54.33
CA ASN A 897 22.98 -32.34 54.39
C ASN A 897 22.72 -31.91 55.84
N LEU A 898 21.99 -32.71 56.62
CA LEU A 898 21.75 -32.46 58.05
C LEU A 898 23.05 -32.40 58.87
N LYS A 899 24.00 -33.31 58.62
CA LYS A 899 25.31 -33.32 59.30
C LYS A 899 26.14 -32.09 59.00
N ASN A 900 26.16 -31.68 57.73
CA ASN A 900 26.91 -30.52 57.29
C ASN A 900 26.33 -29.24 57.91
N ALA A 901 24.99 -29.09 57.85
CA ALA A 901 24.28 -27.97 58.44
C ALA A 901 24.57 -27.87 59.95
N ARG A 902 24.51 -28.99 60.69
CA ARG A 902 24.77 -29.01 62.13
C ARG A 902 26.23 -28.70 62.48
N LYS A 903 27.20 -29.25 61.74
CA LYS A 903 28.64 -28.98 61.98
C LYS A 903 28.96 -27.50 61.85
N GLN A 904 28.35 -26.83 60.86
CA GLN A 904 28.52 -25.39 60.63
C GLN A 904 27.84 -24.56 61.72
N LEU A 905 26.65 -24.97 62.17
CA LEU A 905 25.91 -24.36 63.28
C LEU A 905 26.68 -24.31 64.61
N MET A 906 27.56 -25.29 64.85
CA MET A 906 28.39 -25.39 66.06
C MET A 906 29.72 -24.61 65.96
N SER A 907 30.12 -24.15 64.76
CA SER A 907 31.42 -23.49 64.54
C SER A 907 31.35 -21.98 64.27
N GLU A 908 30.21 -21.44 63.84
CA GLU A 908 30.09 -20.03 63.43
C GLU A 908 28.97 -19.27 64.20
N ASP A 909 29.23 -17.99 64.51
CA ASP A 909 28.30 -17.12 65.26
C ASP A 909 27.46 -16.15 64.39
N LYS A 910 27.62 -16.17 63.05
CA LYS A 910 26.81 -15.34 62.13
C LYS A 910 26.26 -16.16 60.96
N GLY A 911 24.98 -16.00 60.65
CA GLY A 911 24.26 -16.81 59.62
C GLY A 911 23.41 -17.96 60.20
N ILE A 912 23.24 -17.97 61.52
CA ILE A 912 22.62 -19.05 62.29
C ILE A 912 21.18 -19.36 61.84
N GLU A 913 20.34 -18.36 61.59
CA GLU A 913 18.90 -18.55 61.38
C GLU A 913 18.56 -19.37 60.11
N THR A 914 19.34 -19.26 59.04
CA THR A 914 19.16 -20.05 57.81
C THR A 914 19.52 -21.52 58.01
N LEU A 915 20.59 -21.79 58.75
CA LEU A 915 21.03 -23.15 59.06
C LEU A 915 20.11 -23.82 60.10
N GLU A 916 19.59 -23.05 61.06
CA GLU A 916 18.55 -23.50 62.01
C GLU A 916 17.29 -23.94 61.25
N ARG A 917 16.82 -23.11 60.31
CA ARG A 917 15.65 -23.45 59.47
C ARG A 917 15.90 -24.67 58.59
N GLU A 918 17.10 -24.83 58.03
CA GLU A 918 17.46 -26.00 57.22
C GLU A 918 17.47 -27.29 58.06
N GLN A 919 18.11 -27.27 59.24
CA GLN A 919 18.07 -28.37 60.20
C GLN A 919 16.61 -28.70 60.59
N MET A 920 15.82 -27.68 60.93
CA MET A 920 14.42 -27.85 61.29
C MET A 920 13.58 -28.39 60.13
N ASN A 921 13.85 -28.00 58.89
CA ASN A 921 13.14 -28.50 57.72
C ASN A 921 13.45 -29.98 57.45
N ILE A 922 14.72 -30.39 57.56
CA ILE A 922 15.12 -31.78 57.35
C ILE A 922 14.56 -32.68 58.45
N VAL A 923 14.61 -32.24 59.73
CA VAL A 923 14.00 -33.00 60.84
C VAL A 923 12.46 -33.01 60.72
N ASN A 924 11.83 -31.92 60.27
CA ASN A 924 10.40 -31.90 59.94
C ASN A 924 10.05 -32.85 58.78
N PHE A 925 10.93 -32.98 57.78
CA PHE A 925 10.76 -33.92 56.68
C PHE A 925 10.82 -35.36 57.18
N ALA A 926 11.77 -35.67 58.07
CA ALA A 926 11.83 -36.96 58.77
C ALA A 926 10.55 -37.24 59.57
N LEU A 927 10.04 -36.24 60.31
CA LEU A 927 8.78 -36.36 61.06
C LEU A 927 7.59 -36.63 60.14
N ARG A 928 7.51 -35.97 58.97
CA ARG A 928 6.47 -36.21 57.96
C ARG A 928 6.57 -37.62 57.39
N ASN A 929 7.79 -38.09 57.12
CA ASN A 929 8.03 -39.44 56.64
C ASN A 929 7.60 -40.48 57.67
N ALA A 930 8.04 -40.35 58.92
CA ALA A 930 7.66 -41.23 60.03
C ALA A 930 6.14 -41.29 60.25
N ARG A 931 5.43 -40.13 60.22
CA ARG A 931 3.97 -40.08 60.37
C ARG A 931 3.22 -40.74 59.22
N ARG A 932 3.73 -40.61 57.99
CA ARG A 932 3.08 -41.10 56.77
C ARG A 932 3.54 -42.49 56.34
N GLU A 933 4.55 -43.05 56.97
CA GLU A 933 5.14 -44.34 56.61
C GLU A 933 4.09 -45.45 56.55
N GLY A 934 3.29 -45.58 57.60
CA GLY A 934 2.20 -46.55 57.67
C GLY A 934 1.12 -46.32 56.62
N GLU A 935 0.78 -45.07 56.34
CA GLU A 935 -0.19 -44.72 55.30
C GLU A 935 0.35 -45.02 53.90
N ARG A 936 1.64 -44.75 53.65
CA ARG A 936 2.33 -45.04 52.39
C ARG A 936 2.38 -46.54 52.13
N LEU A 937 2.87 -47.34 53.09
CA LEU A 937 2.94 -48.80 52.96
C LEU A 937 1.55 -49.41 52.83
N ASN A 938 0.55 -48.92 53.58
CA ASN A 938 -0.84 -49.36 53.45
C ASN A 938 -1.40 -49.02 52.06
N THR A 939 -1.07 -47.85 51.52
CA THR A 939 -1.53 -47.42 50.19
C THR A 939 -0.87 -48.25 49.08
N LEU A 940 0.44 -48.52 49.17
CA LEU A 940 1.14 -49.41 48.25
C LEU A 940 0.57 -50.84 48.32
N GLN A 941 0.38 -51.36 49.53
CA GLN A 941 -0.18 -52.68 49.76
C GLN A 941 -1.62 -52.78 49.24
N LYS A 942 -2.46 -51.76 49.45
CA LYS A 942 -3.82 -51.69 48.91
C LYS A 942 -3.84 -51.57 47.39
N ASN A 943 -2.93 -50.79 46.80
CA ASN A 943 -2.84 -50.63 45.35
C ASN A 943 -2.37 -51.91 44.65
N ALA A 944 -1.48 -52.68 45.30
CA ALA A 944 -1.04 -53.99 44.83
C ALA A 944 -2.08 -55.09 45.09
N SER A 945 -2.84 -55.01 46.18
CA SER A 945 -3.84 -56.04 46.56
C SER A 945 -5.22 -55.82 45.96
N SER A 946 -5.51 -54.64 45.40
CA SER A 946 -6.80 -54.36 44.76
C SER A 946 -6.83 -54.96 43.35
N PRO A 947 -7.70 -55.95 43.07
CA PRO A 947 -7.92 -56.37 41.69
C PRO A 947 -8.52 -55.20 40.91
N LEU A 948 -8.05 -54.96 39.68
CA LEU A 948 -8.75 -54.13 38.71
C LEU A 948 -10.21 -54.60 38.65
N SER A 949 -11.13 -53.78 39.15
CA SER A 949 -12.57 -54.01 39.03
C SER A 949 -12.89 -54.36 37.58
N LYS A 950 -13.57 -55.49 37.35
CA LYS A 950 -14.15 -55.86 36.04
C LYS A 950 -15.14 -54.81 35.49
N LYS A 951 -15.45 -53.76 36.27
CA LYS A 951 -16.36 -52.66 35.95
C LYS A 951 -15.68 -51.29 36.11
N SER A 952 -14.47 -51.09 35.59
CA SER A 952 -14.06 -49.73 35.19
C SER A 952 -14.46 -49.56 33.72
N PRO A 953 -15.27 -48.55 33.35
CA PRO A 953 -15.80 -48.41 31.99
C PRO A 953 -14.75 -48.01 30.95
N LEU A 954 -13.49 -47.81 31.36
CA LEU A 954 -12.38 -47.45 30.48
C LEU A 954 -11.27 -48.51 30.57
N TYR A 955 -11.34 -49.58 29.77
CA TYR A 955 -10.21 -50.46 29.39
C TYR A 955 -9.90 -51.71 30.26
N PRO A 956 -10.28 -52.95 29.86
CA PRO A 956 -9.83 -54.19 30.52
C PRO A 956 -8.39 -54.59 30.10
N PRO A 957 -7.57 -55.24 30.95
CA PRO A 957 -6.18 -55.64 30.64
C PRO A 957 -6.07 -56.61 29.46
N LEU A 958 -4.96 -56.53 28.71
CA LEU A 958 -4.59 -57.49 27.66
C LEU A 958 -3.93 -58.71 28.31
N GLY A 959 -4.71 -59.50 29.05
CA GLY A 959 -4.23 -60.71 29.74
C GLY A 959 -5.08 -61.07 30.97
N LYS A 960 -5.11 -62.37 31.32
CA LYS A 960 -5.72 -62.86 32.57
C LYS A 960 -4.75 -62.64 33.75
N GLY A 961 -4.54 -61.39 34.13
CA GLY A 961 -3.68 -61.03 35.25
C GLY A 961 -3.98 -59.60 35.68
N GLY A 962 -4.61 -59.45 36.85
CA GLY A 962 -5.00 -58.14 37.36
C GLY A 962 -3.79 -57.36 37.84
N LEU A 963 -3.17 -56.58 36.96
CA LEU A 963 -2.24 -55.53 37.36
C LEU A 963 -2.97 -54.63 38.38
N GLY A 964 -2.42 -54.43 39.57
CA GLY A 964 -2.97 -53.47 40.54
C GLY A 964 -3.01 -52.04 39.97
N ARG A 965 -3.37 -51.04 40.78
CA ARG A 965 -3.30 -49.60 40.36
C ARG A 965 -1.84 -49.13 40.21
N ILE A 966 -1.10 -49.71 39.26
CA ILE A 966 0.30 -49.42 38.99
C ILE A 966 0.35 -48.46 37.80
N SER A 967 0.61 -47.18 38.08
CA SER A 967 0.72 -46.12 37.07
C SER A 967 2.10 -45.47 36.99
N ARG A 968 3.02 -45.83 37.88
CA ARG A 968 4.37 -45.25 38.01
C ARG A 968 5.30 -46.15 38.80
N GLU A 969 6.61 -45.96 38.62
CA GLU A 969 7.66 -46.52 39.47
C GLU A 969 7.60 -45.98 40.92
N TYR A 970 8.29 -46.64 41.85
CA TYR A 970 8.40 -46.20 43.24
C TYR A 970 9.13 -44.85 43.36
N THR A 971 8.60 -43.95 44.18
CA THR A 971 9.32 -42.72 44.56
C THR A 971 10.52 -43.06 45.46
N ASN A 972 11.42 -42.09 45.64
CA ASN A 972 12.57 -42.27 46.52
C ASN A 972 12.18 -42.50 47.98
N GLU A 973 11.09 -41.89 48.45
CA GLU A 973 10.56 -42.09 49.80
C GLU A 973 9.92 -43.47 49.97
N GLU A 974 9.24 -43.97 48.94
CA GLU A 974 8.67 -45.33 48.92
C GLU A 974 9.79 -46.38 48.94
N LYS A 975 10.87 -46.16 48.17
CA LYS A 975 12.07 -46.99 48.19
C LYS A 975 12.73 -47.00 49.57
N LEU A 976 12.84 -45.84 50.22
CA LEU A 976 13.42 -45.74 51.56
C LEU A 976 12.61 -46.52 52.60
N ALA A 977 11.27 -46.35 52.59
CA ALA A 977 10.39 -47.08 53.50
C ALA A 977 10.47 -48.60 53.27
N LEU A 978 10.49 -49.06 52.02
CA LEU A 978 10.62 -50.49 51.72
C LEU A 978 11.97 -51.06 52.17
N LYS A 979 13.06 -50.32 51.97
CA LYS A 979 14.41 -50.72 52.41
C LYS A 979 14.51 -50.87 53.93
N HIS A 980 13.67 -50.19 54.69
CA HIS A 980 13.66 -50.30 56.14
C HIS A 980 13.07 -51.65 56.63
N TYR A 981 11.99 -52.11 55.99
CA TYR A 981 11.27 -53.32 56.43
C TYR A 981 11.63 -54.58 55.63
N LEU A 982 12.32 -54.45 54.51
CA LEU A 982 12.80 -55.54 53.67
C LEU A 982 14.32 -55.67 53.78
N ASN A 983 14.84 -56.89 53.71
CA ASN A 983 16.29 -57.09 53.55
C ASN A 983 16.73 -56.66 52.14
N ASP A 984 18.04 -56.52 51.89
CA ASP A 984 18.55 -56.02 50.60
C ASP A 984 18.11 -56.90 49.41
N GLU A 985 17.94 -58.21 49.61
CA GLU A 985 17.48 -59.14 48.57
C GLU A 985 15.98 -58.96 48.27
N GLU A 986 15.14 -58.91 49.29
CA GLU A 986 13.70 -58.64 49.22
C GLU A 986 13.42 -57.26 48.62
N PHE A 987 14.20 -56.25 48.99
CA PHE A 987 14.10 -54.90 48.46
C PHE A 987 14.39 -54.88 46.95
N ASN A 988 15.51 -55.47 46.53
CA ASN A 988 15.87 -55.53 45.12
C ASN A 988 14.82 -56.30 44.30
N ARG A 989 14.25 -57.38 44.84
CA ARG A 989 13.14 -58.10 44.21
C ARG A 989 11.87 -57.25 44.07
N ALA A 990 11.55 -56.41 45.07
CA ALA A 990 10.40 -55.50 44.98
C ALA A 990 10.59 -54.41 43.91
N ILE A 991 11.80 -53.84 43.81
CA ILE A 991 12.13 -52.84 42.76
C ILE A 991 12.10 -53.50 41.38
N GLU A 992 12.70 -54.68 41.26
CA GLU A 992 12.70 -55.47 40.03
C GLU A 992 11.25 -55.73 39.59
N ALA A 993 10.41 -56.29 40.46
CA ALA A 993 9.01 -56.56 40.18
C ALA A 993 8.26 -55.30 39.71
N ARG A 994 8.41 -54.17 40.40
CA ARG A 994 7.75 -52.91 40.02
C ARG A 994 8.19 -52.39 38.65
N THR A 995 9.47 -52.52 38.33
CA THR A 995 10.03 -52.08 37.04
C THR A 995 9.41 -52.88 35.89
N TYR A 996 9.29 -54.21 36.04
CA TYR A 996 8.65 -55.06 35.04
C TYR A 996 7.15 -54.80 34.92
N LEU A 997 6.44 -54.61 36.04
CA LEU A 997 5.01 -54.31 36.04
C LEU A 997 4.71 -52.95 35.38
N PHE A 998 5.55 -51.95 35.63
CA PHE A 998 5.42 -50.64 34.99
C PHE A 998 5.76 -50.69 33.51
N ALA A 999 6.80 -51.42 33.10
CA ALA A 999 7.11 -51.65 31.69
C ALA A 999 5.93 -52.29 30.95
N LYS A 1000 5.26 -53.28 31.57
CA LYS A 1000 4.04 -53.89 31.00
C LYS A 1000 2.90 -52.89 30.85
N PHE A 1001 2.67 -52.08 31.88
CA PHE A 1001 1.64 -51.04 31.85
C PHE A 1001 1.89 -50.01 30.74
N ASP A 1002 3.14 -49.54 30.59
CA ASP A 1002 3.50 -48.55 29.58
C ASP A 1002 3.40 -49.12 28.15
N GLU A 1003 3.81 -50.38 27.93
CA GLU A 1003 3.62 -51.09 26.64
C GLU A 1003 2.12 -51.20 26.30
N ASP A 1004 1.29 -51.71 27.23
CA ASP A 1004 -0.14 -51.88 27.01
C ASP A 1004 -0.87 -50.53 26.79
N ARG A 1005 -0.48 -49.47 27.51
CA ARG A 1005 -1.07 -48.13 27.36
C ARG A 1005 -0.77 -47.55 25.97
N LEU A 1006 0.49 -47.62 25.54
CA LEU A 1006 0.90 -47.07 24.25
C LEU A 1006 0.29 -47.84 23.08
N ILE A 1007 0.20 -49.16 23.17
CA ILE A 1007 -0.47 -49.99 22.15
C ILE A 1007 -1.96 -49.68 22.07
N ARG A 1008 -2.65 -49.43 23.19
CA ARG A 1008 -4.05 -48.97 23.17
C ARG A 1008 -4.20 -47.60 22.54
N SER A 1009 -3.26 -46.69 22.78
CA SER A 1009 -3.23 -45.37 22.13
C SER A 1009 -3.14 -45.53 20.61
N VAL A 1010 -2.23 -46.39 20.14
CA VAL A 1010 -2.08 -46.73 18.72
C VAL A 1010 -3.39 -47.31 18.16
N LEU A 1011 -3.98 -48.29 18.84
CA LEU A 1011 -5.25 -48.90 18.44
C LEU A 1011 -6.40 -47.88 18.39
N SER A 1012 -6.45 -46.95 19.34
CA SER A 1012 -7.48 -45.90 19.39
C SER A 1012 -7.30 -44.89 18.27
N ARG A 1013 -6.06 -44.48 17.95
CA ARG A 1013 -5.76 -43.56 16.85
C ARG A 1013 -6.14 -44.20 15.51
N ALA A 1014 -5.65 -45.40 15.22
CA ALA A 1014 -5.99 -46.14 14.00
C ALA A 1014 -7.51 -46.40 13.85
N LYS A 1015 -8.25 -46.56 14.96
CA LYS A 1015 -9.71 -46.69 14.93
C LYS A 1015 -10.41 -45.38 14.57
N ASN A 1016 -9.87 -44.23 14.99
CA ASN A 1016 -10.42 -42.90 14.70
C ASN A 1016 -10.09 -42.43 13.27
N ASP A 1017 -8.98 -42.89 12.69
CA ASP A 1017 -8.63 -42.56 11.31
C ASP A 1017 -9.74 -42.94 10.31
N ILE A 1018 -10.48 -44.03 10.56
CA ILE A 1018 -11.57 -44.50 9.68
C ILE A 1018 -12.74 -43.50 9.62
N PRO A 1019 -13.42 -43.14 10.74
CA PRO A 1019 -14.48 -42.12 10.71
C PRO A 1019 -13.97 -40.75 10.27
N ASP A 1020 -12.72 -40.37 10.59
CA ASP A 1020 -12.15 -39.09 10.16
C ASP A 1020 -11.95 -39.03 8.65
N LEU A 1021 -11.46 -40.12 8.03
CA LEU A 1021 -11.37 -40.25 6.56
C LEU A 1021 -12.76 -40.28 5.90
N GLN A 1022 -13.75 -40.87 6.55
CA GLN A 1022 -15.14 -40.84 6.06
C GLN A 1022 -15.75 -39.43 6.14
N SER A 1023 -15.45 -38.66 7.19
CA SER A 1023 -15.84 -37.24 7.29
C SER A 1023 -15.19 -36.44 6.17
N LEU A 1024 -13.87 -36.59 6.00
CA LEU A 1024 -13.14 -35.92 4.92
C LEU A 1024 -13.70 -36.27 3.54
N LEU A 1025 -14.06 -37.53 3.30
CA LEU A 1025 -14.66 -37.97 2.02
C LEU A 1025 -16.01 -37.27 1.74
N ASN A 1026 -16.81 -37.00 2.78
CA ASN A 1026 -18.09 -36.31 2.66
C ASN A 1026 -17.90 -34.79 2.49
N GLU A 1027 -16.88 -34.22 3.13
CA GLU A 1027 -16.59 -32.78 3.11
C GLU A 1027 -15.88 -32.33 1.85
N ILE A 1028 -15.20 -33.23 1.14
CA ILE A 1028 -14.29 -32.89 0.02
C ILE A 1028 -14.96 -32.09 -1.10
N ASP A 1029 -16.25 -32.31 -1.36
CA ASP A 1029 -17.00 -31.55 -2.37
C ASP A 1029 -17.16 -30.06 -1.99
N THR A 1030 -17.10 -29.75 -0.70
CA THR A 1030 -17.33 -28.41 -0.13
C THR A 1030 -16.05 -27.70 0.33
N LEU A 1031 -14.90 -28.39 0.32
CA LEU A 1031 -13.63 -27.87 0.86
C LEU A 1031 -12.91 -26.93 -0.10
N GLU A 1032 -13.24 -25.64 -0.10
CA GLU A 1032 -12.57 -24.64 -0.96
C GLU A 1032 -11.22 -24.13 -0.42
N THR A 1033 -10.90 -24.42 0.85
CA THR A 1033 -9.69 -23.95 1.54
C THR A 1033 -8.62 -25.04 1.66
N SER A 1034 -7.38 -24.67 1.99
CA SER A 1034 -6.30 -25.62 2.22
C SER A 1034 -6.65 -26.64 3.32
N LEU A 1035 -6.27 -27.90 3.12
CA LEU A 1035 -6.38 -28.93 4.17
C LEU A 1035 -5.71 -28.45 5.47
N ASP A 1036 -6.38 -28.67 6.59
CA ASP A 1036 -5.81 -28.37 7.90
C ASP A 1036 -4.68 -29.35 8.26
N ASP A 1037 -3.94 -29.06 9.34
CA ASP A 1037 -2.79 -29.88 9.72
C ASP A 1037 -3.19 -31.28 10.22
N GLU A 1038 -4.41 -31.44 10.75
CA GLU A 1038 -4.95 -32.73 11.18
C GLU A 1038 -5.29 -33.61 9.96
N GLN A 1039 -5.97 -33.07 8.96
CA GLN A 1039 -6.29 -33.71 7.68
C GLN A 1039 -5.01 -34.06 6.89
N LYS A 1040 -4.01 -33.18 6.87
CA LYS A 1040 -2.70 -33.48 6.25
C LYS A 1040 -2.00 -34.63 6.96
N GLN A 1041 -2.06 -34.67 8.29
CA GLN A 1041 -1.46 -35.73 9.08
C GLN A 1041 -2.23 -37.05 8.86
N LEU A 1042 -3.56 -37.02 8.86
CA LEU A 1042 -4.45 -38.15 8.57
C LEU A 1042 -4.15 -38.78 7.20
N LEU A 1043 -4.03 -37.97 6.14
CA LEU A 1043 -3.69 -38.43 4.79
C LEU A 1043 -2.25 -38.92 4.71
N ARG A 1044 -1.30 -38.28 5.42
CA ARG A 1044 0.09 -38.73 5.47
C ARG A 1044 0.21 -40.08 6.16
N ASP A 1045 -0.58 -40.30 7.19
CA ASP A 1045 -0.58 -41.55 7.92
C ASP A 1045 -1.19 -42.63 7.04
N ASN A 1046 -2.27 -42.37 6.31
CA ASN A 1046 -3.03 -43.41 5.59
C ASN A 1046 -2.77 -43.50 4.07
N LEU A 1047 -1.79 -42.79 3.50
CA LEU A 1047 -1.38 -42.89 2.09
C LEU A 1047 0.13 -43.07 1.92
N THR A 1048 0.55 -43.70 0.82
CA THR A 1048 1.97 -43.72 0.43
C THR A 1048 2.46 -42.32 0.07
N THR A 1049 3.77 -42.08 0.19
CA THR A 1049 4.37 -40.74 0.02
C THR A 1049 4.00 -40.08 -1.31
N LEU A 1050 3.98 -40.86 -2.41
CA LEU A 1050 3.64 -40.36 -3.74
C LEU A 1050 2.14 -40.07 -3.86
N ARG A 1051 1.27 -40.95 -3.34
CA ARG A 1051 -0.18 -40.75 -3.34
C ARG A 1051 -0.61 -39.57 -2.46
N ASN A 1052 0.04 -39.38 -1.31
CA ASN A 1052 -0.12 -38.20 -0.47
C ASN A 1052 0.38 -36.91 -1.16
N SER A 1053 1.47 -36.99 -1.93
CA SER A 1053 1.88 -35.84 -2.75
C SER A 1053 0.86 -35.54 -3.85
N ARG A 1054 0.27 -36.57 -4.46
CA ARG A 1054 -0.72 -36.44 -5.52
C ARG A 1054 -1.98 -35.74 -5.00
N ILE A 1055 -2.58 -36.22 -3.91
CA ILE A 1055 -3.79 -35.60 -3.35
C ILE A 1055 -3.54 -34.13 -2.95
N ARG A 1056 -2.41 -33.81 -2.32
CA ARG A 1056 -2.04 -32.42 -1.98
C ARG A 1056 -1.86 -31.54 -3.20
N ASN A 1057 -1.28 -32.08 -4.28
CA ASN A 1057 -1.13 -31.34 -5.53
C ASN A 1057 -2.47 -31.12 -6.22
N ILE A 1058 -3.37 -32.11 -6.22
CA ILE A 1058 -4.73 -31.97 -6.76
C ILE A 1058 -5.48 -30.88 -5.97
N HIS A 1059 -5.49 -30.97 -4.63
CA HIS A 1059 -6.17 -30.01 -3.77
C HIS A 1059 -5.66 -28.58 -3.97
N LYS A 1060 -4.34 -28.41 -4.07
CA LYS A 1060 -3.71 -27.11 -4.36
C LYS A 1060 -4.15 -26.53 -5.71
N GLN A 1061 -4.35 -27.37 -6.73
CA GLN A 1061 -4.86 -26.89 -8.02
C GLN A 1061 -6.33 -26.52 -7.94
N ILE A 1062 -7.14 -27.25 -7.15
CA ILE A 1062 -8.53 -26.88 -6.90
C ILE A 1062 -8.62 -25.51 -6.23
N GLU A 1063 -7.82 -25.26 -5.20
CA GLU A 1063 -7.75 -23.95 -4.51
C GLU A 1063 -7.46 -22.81 -5.49
N LYS A 1064 -6.51 -23.02 -6.42
CA LYS A 1064 -6.20 -22.03 -7.45
C LYS A 1064 -7.34 -21.82 -8.44
N MET A 1065 -7.96 -22.90 -8.92
CA MET A 1065 -9.07 -22.83 -9.86
C MET A 1065 -10.30 -22.15 -9.23
N SER A 1066 -10.57 -22.38 -7.95
CA SER A 1066 -11.67 -21.76 -7.21
C SER A 1066 -11.55 -20.24 -7.04
N ARG A 1067 -10.39 -19.64 -7.38
CA ARG A 1067 -10.24 -18.17 -7.40
C ARG A 1067 -11.07 -17.50 -8.48
N PHE A 1068 -11.31 -18.18 -9.60
CA PHE A 1068 -12.17 -17.65 -10.64
C PHE A 1068 -13.61 -17.63 -10.14
N ASN A 1069 -14.16 -16.42 -9.98
CA ASN A 1069 -15.53 -16.21 -9.52
C ASN A 1069 -16.43 -15.78 -10.69
N ARG A 1070 -17.29 -16.70 -11.14
CA ARG A 1070 -18.24 -16.45 -12.23
C ARG A 1070 -19.17 -15.27 -11.96
N GLU A 1071 -19.63 -15.09 -10.72
CA GLU A 1071 -20.54 -13.98 -10.37
C GLU A 1071 -19.83 -12.64 -10.43
N GLU A 1072 -18.60 -12.57 -9.93
CA GLU A 1072 -17.79 -11.35 -9.99
C GLU A 1072 -17.53 -10.94 -11.45
N MET A 1073 -17.14 -11.89 -12.29
CA MET A 1073 -16.91 -11.65 -13.73
C MET A 1073 -18.19 -11.19 -14.44
N ARG A 1074 -19.34 -11.77 -14.10
CA ARG A 1074 -20.65 -11.31 -14.60
C ARG A 1074 -21.00 -9.90 -14.13
N ARG A 1075 -20.69 -9.55 -12.87
CA ARG A 1075 -20.86 -8.18 -12.35
C ARG A 1075 -19.98 -7.20 -13.11
N LYS A 1076 -18.70 -7.53 -13.35
CA LYS A 1076 -17.77 -6.72 -14.17
C LYS A 1076 -18.33 -6.50 -15.58
N ILE A 1077 -18.77 -7.56 -16.27
CA ILE A 1077 -19.40 -7.45 -17.60
C ILE A 1077 -20.68 -6.60 -17.59
N LYS A 1078 -21.51 -6.74 -16.56
CA LYS A 1078 -22.74 -5.95 -16.41
C LYS A 1078 -22.43 -4.46 -16.27
N ARG A 1079 -21.41 -4.09 -15.47
CA ARG A 1079 -20.94 -2.69 -15.34
C ARG A 1079 -20.45 -2.15 -16.67
N ILE A 1080 -19.64 -2.93 -17.41
CA ILE A 1080 -19.17 -2.54 -18.75
C ILE A 1080 -20.37 -2.34 -19.70
N THR A 1081 -21.36 -3.23 -19.66
CA THR A 1081 -22.57 -3.13 -20.50
C THR A 1081 -23.42 -1.91 -20.16
N GLN A 1082 -23.47 -1.50 -18.89
CA GLN A 1082 -24.17 -0.29 -18.44
C GLN A 1082 -23.43 1.00 -18.81
N ALA A 1083 -22.10 0.93 -18.90
CA ALA A 1083 -21.25 2.07 -19.28
C ALA A 1083 -21.23 2.33 -20.80
N ILE A 1084 -21.57 1.33 -21.62
CA ILE A 1084 -21.76 1.44 -23.09
C ILE A 1084 -23.16 1.96 -23.39
#